data_AF-A0A832A735-F1
#
_entry.id   AF-A0A832A735-F1
#
_cell.length_a   1.000
_cell.length_b   1.000
_cell.length_c   1.000
_cell.angle_alpha   90.00
_cell.angle_beta   90.00
_cell.angle_gamma   90.00
#
_symmetry.space_group_name_H-M   'P 1'
#
loop_
_entity.id
_entity.type
_entity.pdbx_description
1 polymer ?
#
loop_
_entity_poly.entity_id
_entity_poly.type
_entity_poly.pdbx_seq_one_letter_code
_entity_poly.pdbx_strand_id
1 'polypeptide(L)'
;MSDKEPPPGGALKEEVRKVIRTLEALPSAPAVASNILNTLTQARPDMERVVKLLETDQGLALKLLRVVNSSYYGFRKKVATVQRAVTVLGMEQLRCMLLSVTVSESLIKELRRRARKDQQALWEHSLACAVCCELFAEKVLPTRSSEAFVLGLLHDVGKLLFMECAADTYQEVEKAARERGVTMAAAEQDLLGVDHTTVARWLAEKWELPPILTFPLWWHHHSPDVLGLMDISDPEIRDLSLLINLSDHVVHELMADAVAVELFRSPDPALLDHFHLTLSDCDHVKGRIAKRYSARTALLDFEQDELSFYFSALQRANQHLSRMASHGLHLERSRGSERDREALEALEGVLAASADLPILLEEAAGRVADILGVDHGVVYVWDETGPAMHGCWWKEGEPCRPFVLSKDGGNGRDVLNRMPPEMRQLMGAFRKRYSFTAGGASMDRRVQYHPPYIAVPILVDDAVVGEILLHEEAFHHDDPDAARPVSVYEKLGRVLSSCVRQIRLTEKARDLSDKLSAALAQAGRTMKELREAQGRYRDEKERLAVTLKSIAEAVIATDTAGRVVLFNEGASKLTGWDEAEAVGQSAAHILGLIRTPSEEPLPDPVSLVLDKGGPVEYPNELAVKARNGTLKPVALCGAPIVDHQGGTVGVIFALRDLTYQKKMETEVLRARKLDSIRILAGGIAHDFNNIMMGILGNLNLARMFLNQPDKLEPRLAEAEKGVLRAKELTQQLLGLAKGGTPIKKTTAIAQMLREGADFVLSGSNVKVAFDLPDDLQPVDVDVAQMNQVISNLLINAKQAMPKGGTVWISAENCQVREGSGLPLPEGSYVHIAVRDEGVGIKAEYLDRIFDPYFTTKTRTSEKGTGLGLAIVYSVMKRHGGCVTVESEEGKGAVFHLYLPAADHMVSKAQEDPKPLPAGRGRILVMDDEESVRNIVQEMLNHLGYETDVAVDGHEAVCKYERALRQGRPYAAAILDLTVRGGMGAKETLEKIRALDPTVKAIVSSGYVQDDIVDRYSDYGFVGVVTKPFTIRKLGETLQRVVHHGERRRCERKKVAHELIVESDHGSFPARAKNLSEDGVLLDCGVPMEANEPISLSVKADEEDTRHLKGRVVWSRVDASNGHGGSHLVGVRFESITEEDKEFMRRLLEEEP
;
A
#
# COMPACT_ATOMS: atom_id res chain seq x y z
N MET A 1 -10.17 -42.99 13.36
CA MET A 1 -11.49 -43.65 13.28
C MET A 1 -11.32 -45.15 13.49
N SER A 2 -11.26 -45.61 14.74
CA SER A 2 -11.67 -46.97 15.11
C SER A 2 -12.10 -46.97 16.57
N ASP A 3 -13.25 -47.59 16.81
CA ASP A 3 -13.81 -47.96 18.11
C ASP A 3 -14.12 -46.84 19.12
N LYS A 4 -15.35 -46.30 19.03
CA LYS A 4 -16.22 -46.05 20.18
C LYS A 4 -17.68 -46.14 19.72
N GLU A 5 -18.47 -46.89 20.48
CA GLU A 5 -19.81 -47.39 20.16
C GLU A 5 -20.83 -46.31 19.74
N PRO A 6 -21.77 -46.61 18.82
CA PRO A 6 -22.89 -45.72 18.52
C PRO A 6 -23.96 -45.78 19.64
N PRO A 7 -24.70 -44.68 19.90
CA PRO A 7 -25.80 -44.70 20.88
C PRO A 7 -26.96 -45.59 20.40
N PRO A 8 -27.82 -46.08 21.31
CA PRO A 8 -28.76 -47.14 21.03
C PRO A 8 -30.02 -46.64 20.30
N GLY A 9 -30.46 -47.40 19.29
CA GLY A 9 -31.84 -47.39 18.83
C GLY A 9 -32.19 -46.43 17.70
N GLY A 10 -31.76 -46.74 16.48
CA GLY A 10 -32.27 -46.15 15.25
C GLY A 10 -31.28 -46.38 14.12
N ALA A 11 -31.73 -46.93 12.99
CA ALA A 11 -30.88 -46.96 11.80
C ALA A 11 -30.42 -45.52 11.50
N LEU A 12 -29.10 -45.28 11.45
CA LEU A 12 -28.54 -43.97 11.07
C LEU A 12 -29.30 -43.40 9.87
N LYS A 13 -29.88 -42.21 10.00
CA LYS A 13 -30.57 -41.52 8.90
C LYS A 13 -29.63 -41.44 7.69
N GLU A 14 -30.17 -41.58 6.48
CA GLU A 14 -29.37 -41.68 5.25
C GLU A 14 -28.51 -40.43 5.03
N GLU A 15 -29.00 -39.29 5.50
CA GLU A 15 -28.36 -37.98 5.51
C GLU A 15 -27.05 -38.01 6.31
N VAL A 16 -27.06 -38.63 7.50
CA VAL A 16 -25.85 -38.78 8.34
C VAL A 16 -24.80 -39.66 7.66
N ARG A 17 -25.23 -40.74 6.97
CA ARG A 17 -24.30 -41.58 6.19
C ARG A 17 -23.69 -40.85 5.01
N LYS A 18 -24.40 -39.90 4.40
CA LYS A 18 -23.84 -39.06 3.33
C LYS A 18 -22.79 -38.11 3.89
N VAL A 19 -23.06 -37.47 5.04
CA VAL A 19 -22.08 -36.59 5.71
C VAL A 19 -20.80 -37.34 6.06
N ILE A 20 -20.88 -38.55 6.64
CA ILE A 20 -19.69 -39.36 6.97
C ILE A 20 -18.89 -39.72 5.70
N ARG A 21 -19.55 -40.16 4.61
CA ARG A 21 -18.87 -40.46 3.35
C ARG A 21 -18.16 -39.24 2.75
N THR A 22 -18.79 -38.07 2.80
CA THR A 22 -18.18 -36.82 2.32
C THR A 22 -17.02 -36.41 3.21
N LEU A 23 -17.17 -36.52 4.53
CA LEU A 23 -16.09 -36.30 5.48
C LEU A 23 -14.91 -37.21 5.17
N GLU A 24 -15.11 -38.50 4.92
CA GLU A 24 -14.04 -39.45 4.55
C GLU A 24 -13.33 -39.07 3.23
N ALA A 25 -14.07 -38.54 2.25
CA ALA A 25 -13.53 -38.13 0.94
C ALA A 25 -12.71 -36.83 0.97
N LEU A 26 -12.86 -35.97 1.99
CA LEU A 26 -12.07 -34.74 2.10
C LEU A 26 -10.57 -35.03 2.29
N PRO A 27 -9.66 -34.21 1.74
CA PRO A 27 -8.23 -34.36 2.00
C PRO A 27 -7.92 -34.22 3.50
N SER A 28 -6.96 -35.00 3.99
CA SER A 28 -6.41 -34.79 5.33
C SER A 28 -5.59 -33.49 5.36
N ALA A 29 -5.52 -32.84 6.53
CA ALA A 29 -4.54 -31.78 6.74
C ALA A 29 -3.12 -32.34 6.50
N PRO A 30 -2.18 -31.56 5.94
CA PRO A 30 -0.80 -32.01 5.81
C PRO A 30 -0.26 -32.43 7.17
N ALA A 31 0.20 -33.68 7.32
CA ALA A 31 0.64 -34.23 8.61
C ALA A 31 1.72 -33.37 9.29
N VAL A 32 2.56 -32.69 8.49
CA VAL A 32 3.56 -31.74 8.98
C VAL A 32 2.90 -30.49 9.59
N ALA A 33 1.84 -29.94 8.99
CA ALA A 33 1.10 -28.80 9.53
C ALA A 33 0.40 -29.14 10.86
N SER A 34 -0.30 -30.29 10.95
CA SER A 34 -0.93 -30.72 12.21
C SER A 34 0.08 -30.94 13.32
N ASN A 35 1.25 -31.54 13.02
CA ASN A 35 2.33 -31.71 13.99
C ASN A 35 2.93 -30.38 14.48
N ILE A 36 3.09 -29.41 13.59
CA ILE A 36 3.57 -28.08 13.97
C ILE A 36 2.53 -27.38 14.84
N LEU A 37 1.24 -27.45 14.50
CA LEU A 37 0.17 -26.84 15.28
C LEU A 37 0.06 -27.46 16.68
N ASN A 38 0.14 -28.79 16.79
CA ASN A 38 0.19 -29.48 18.08
C ASN A 38 1.42 -29.13 18.93
N THR A 39 2.54 -28.74 18.30
CA THR A 39 3.73 -28.26 19.02
C THR A 39 3.55 -26.81 19.46
N LEU A 40 2.99 -25.98 18.57
CA LEU A 40 2.76 -24.57 18.83
C LEU A 40 1.70 -24.34 19.91
N THR A 41 0.67 -25.17 20.05
CA THR A 41 -0.42 -24.96 21.03
C THR A 41 -0.08 -25.36 22.47
N GLN A 42 1.09 -25.97 22.70
CA GLN A 42 1.58 -26.32 24.03
C GLN A 42 1.92 -25.09 24.87
N ALA A 43 1.82 -25.20 26.20
CA ALA A 43 2.15 -24.11 27.13
C ALA A 43 3.59 -23.59 26.99
N ARG A 44 4.52 -24.42 26.51
CA ARG A 44 5.91 -24.04 26.16
C ARG A 44 6.32 -24.70 24.84
N PRO A 45 6.15 -24.03 23.69
CA PRO A 45 6.46 -24.61 22.38
C PRO A 45 7.98 -24.77 22.16
N ASP A 46 8.39 -25.93 21.67
CA ASP A 46 9.76 -26.14 21.19
C ASP A 46 9.90 -25.56 19.77
N MET A 47 10.42 -24.33 19.71
CA MET A 47 10.59 -23.59 18.45
C MET A 47 11.66 -24.18 17.53
N GLU A 48 12.64 -24.90 18.08
CA GLU A 48 13.68 -25.57 17.27
C GLU A 48 13.08 -26.76 16.52
N ARG A 49 12.21 -27.52 17.20
CA ARG A 49 11.41 -28.58 16.58
C ARG A 49 10.44 -28.03 15.52
N VAL A 50 9.81 -26.88 15.77
CA VAL A 50 8.91 -26.23 14.80
C VAL A 50 9.65 -25.83 13.52
N VAL A 51 10.81 -25.19 13.63
CA VAL A 51 11.64 -24.82 12.46
C VAL A 51 12.05 -26.06 11.68
N LYS A 52 12.50 -27.11 12.38
CA LYS A 52 12.92 -28.36 11.74
C LYS A 52 11.76 -29.05 10.99
N LEU A 53 10.56 -29.05 11.56
CA LEU A 53 9.36 -29.57 10.89
C LEU A 53 8.98 -28.71 9.67
N LEU A 54 9.04 -27.38 9.76
CA LEU A 54 8.78 -26.49 8.62
C LEU A 54 9.78 -26.67 7.48
N GLU A 55 11.06 -26.90 7.78
CA GLU A 55 12.09 -27.12 6.77
C GLU A 55 11.95 -28.48 6.05
N THR A 56 11.27 -29.45 6.66
CA THR A 56 10.97 -30.75 6.00
C THR A 56 9.87 -30.64 4.94
N ASP A 57 9.05 -29.59 4.95
CA ASP A 57 8.00 -29.36 3.94
C ASP A 57 8.28 -28.08 3.14
N GLN A 58 8.89 -28.25 1.95
CA GLN A 58 9.25 -27.14 1.06
C GLN A 58 8.04 -26.29 0.65
N GLY A 59 6.83 -26.88 0.57
CA GLY A 59 5.61 -26.16 0.19
C GLY A 59 5.15 -25.20 1.28
N LEU A 60 5.13 -25.66 2.53
CA LEU A 60 4.83 -24.84 3.71
C LEU A 60 5.92 -23.79 3.96
N ALA A 61 7.20 -24.12 3.77
CA ALA A 61 8.33 -23.19 3.90
C ALA A 61 8.28 -22.03 2.90
N LEU A 62 7.99 -22.31 1.62
CA LEU A 62 7.87 -21.27 0.59
C LEU A 62 6.68 -20.34 0.85
N LYS A 63 5.56 -20.89 1.32
CA LYS A 63 4.38 -20.10 1.71
C LYS A 63 4.68 -19.22 2.90
N LEU A 64 5.41 -19.73 3.89
CA LEU A 64 5.86 -18.96 5.05
C LEU A 64 6.69 -17.76 4.60
N LEU A 65 7.69 -17.99 3.75
CA LEU A 65 8.54 -16.92 3.22
C LEU A 65 7.75 -15.92 2.36
N ARG A 66 6.77 -16.37 1.58
CA ARG A 66 5.90 -15.49 0.79
C ARG A 66 5.02 -14.61 1.67
N VAL A 67 4.42 -15.17 2.72
CA VAL A 67 3.55 -14.46 3.65
C VAL A 67 4.35 -13.43 4.45
N VAL A 68 5.51 -13.82 4.99
CA VAL A 68 6.41 -12.89 5.72
C VAL A 68 6.87 -11.74 4.84
N ASN A 69 7.13 -12.01 3.55
CA ASN A 69 7.59 -10.99 2.61
C ASN A 69 6.45 -10.23 1.91
N SER A 70 5.20 -10.44 2.30
CA SER A 70 4.07 -9.69 1.77
C SER A 70 4.05 -8.26 2.32
N SER A 71 3.38 -7.35 1.60
CA SER A 71 3.17 -5.96 2.04
C SER A 71 2.48 -5.84 3.40
N TYR A 72 1.79 -6.90 3.84
CA TYR A 72 1.09 -6.96 5.12
C TYR A 72 2.02 -6.79 6.33
N TYR A 73 3.20 -7.43 6.33
CA TYR A 73 4.14 -7.35 7.45
C TYR A 73 5.18 -6.22 7.32
N GLY A 74 5.26 -5.58 6.15
CA GLY A 74 5.96 -4.30 5.99
C GLY A 74 7.49 -4.32 6.21
N PHE A 75 8.16 -5.46 6.08
CA PHE A 75 9.61 -5.54 6.30
C PHE A 75 10.42 -4.83 5.21
N ARG A 76 11.36 -3.95 5.61
CA ARG A 76 12.25 -3.22 4.71
C ARG A 76 13.27 -4.09 3.96
N LYS A 77 13.53 -5.32 4.44
CA LYS A 77 14.43 -6.30 3.83
C LYS A 77 13.72 -7.65 3.75
N LYS A 78 13.83 -8.33 2.61
CA LYS A 78 13.22 -9.65 2.42
C LYS A 78 13.84 -10.68 3.37
N VAL A 79 13.00 -11.45 4.05
CA VAL A 79 13.37 -12.59 4.89
C VAL A 79 13.60 -13.81 3.99
N ALA A 80 14.80 -14.39 4.04
CA ALA A 80 15.24 -15.42 3.10
C ALA A 80 15.27 -16.85 3.69
N THR A 81 15.14 -17.02 5.01
CA THR A 81 15.23 -18.34 5.67
C THR A 81 14.02 -18.60 6.57
N VAL A 82 13.61 -19.88 6.67
CA VAL A 82 12.48 -20.32 7.51
C VAL A 82 12.72 -19.95 8.96
N GLN A 83 13.91 -20.18 9.50
CA GLN A 83 14.25 -19.83 10.87
C GLN A 83 14.10 -18.32 11.16
N ARG A 84 14.51 -17.47 10.22
CA ARG A 84 14.36 -16.01 10.37
C ARG A 84 12.90 -15.58 10.19
N ALA A 85 12.14 -16.26 9.34
CA ALA A 85 10.69 -16.04 9.19
C ALA A 85 9.93 -16.38 10.47
N VAL A 86 10.22 -17.53 11.08
CA VAL A 86 9.65 -17.96 12.37
C VAL A 86 10.00 -16.98 13.49
N THR A 87 11.26 -16.52 13.54
CA THR A 87 11.71 -15.54 14.56
C THR A 87 10.99 -14.19 14.41
N VAL A 88 10.76 -13.76 13.16
CA VAL A 88 10.19 -12.45 12.84
C VAL A 88 8.66 -12.43 13.01
N LEU A 89 7.98 -13.52 12.65
CA LEU A 89 6.54 -13.65 12.86
C LEU A 89 6.19 -13.79 14.34
N GLY A 90 7.00 -14.51 15.10
CA GLY A 90 6.61 -14.96 16.42
C GLY A 90 5.60 -16.13 16.36
N MET A 91 5.32 -16.71 17.53
CA MET A 91 4.52 -17.94 17.63
C MET A 91 3.08 -17.74 17.18
N GLU A 92 2.45 -16.62 17.55
CA GLU A 92 1.05 -16.33 17.26
C GLU A 92 0.80 -16.17 15.75
N GLN A 93 1.58 -15.33 15.08
CA GLN A 93 1.42 -15.13 13.63
C GLN A 93 1.80 -16.37 12.83
N LEU A 94 2.75 -17.18 13.33
CA LEU A 94 3.07 -18.47 12.73
C LEU A 94 1.92 -19.47 12.85
N ARG A 95 1.25 -19.55 14.02
CA ARG A 95 0.04 -20.35 14.22
C ARG A 95 -1.07 -19.90 13.26
N CYS A 96 -1.39 -18.61 13.23
CA CYS A 96 -2.39 -18.04 12.31
C CYS A 96 -2.11 -18.40 10.85
N MET A 97 -0.86 -18.28 10.42
CA MET A 97 -0.47 -18.54 9.03
C MET A 97 -0.61 -20.02 8.67
N LEU A 98 -0.13 -20.92 9.53
CA LEU A 98 -0.24 -22.36 9.31
C LEU A 98 -1.69 -22.85 9.30
N LEU A 99 -2.51 -22.31 10.19
CA LEU A 99 -3.95 -22.60 10.22
C LEU A 99 -4.64 -22.04 8.98
N SER A 100 -4.32 -20.81 8.55
CA SER A 100 -4.90 -20.19 7.36
C SER A 100 -4.56 -20.98 6.08
N VAL A 101 -3.33 -21.47 5.96
CA VAL A 101 -2.91 -22.32 4.83
C VAL A 101 -3.61 -23.67 4.86
N THR A 102 -3.71 -24.29 6.03
CA THR A 102 -4.36 -25.61 6.20
C THR A 102 -5.85 -25.53 5.86
N VAL A 103 -6.55 -24.51 6.37
CA VAL A 103 -7.98 -24.30 6.12
C VAL A 103 -8.22 -23.87 4.67
N SER A 104 -7.44 -22.95 4.13
CA SER A 104 -7.60 -22.47 2.74
C SER A 104 -7.39 -23.58 1.71
N GLU A 105 -6.35 -24.40 1.88
CA GLU A 105 -5.96 -25.39 0.87
C GLU A 105 -6.67 -26.73 0.99
N SER A 106 -6.97 -27.20 2.22
CA SER A 106 -7.62 -28.50 2.43
C SER A 106 -9.15 -28.41 2.48
N LEU A 107 -9.71 -27.28 2.94
CA LEU A 107 -11.15 -27.14 3.14
C LEU A 107 -11.79 -26.20 2.12
N ILE A 108 -11.35 -24.95 2.10
CA ILE A 108 -12.00 -23.89 1.32
C ILE A 108 -11.87 -24.19 -0.17
N LYS A 109 -10.69 -24.59 -0.66
CA LYS A 109 -10.49 -24.87 -2.09
C LYS A 109 -11.33 -26.04 -2.62
N GLU A 110 -11.50 -27.10 -1.85
CA GLU A 110 -12.26 -28.29 -2.28
C GLU A 110 -13.78 -28.09 -2.15
N LEU A 111 -14.25 -27.44 -1.06
CA LEU A 111 -15.67 -27.09 -0.89
C LEU A 111 -16.09 -25.96 -1.84
N ARG A 112 -15.26 -24.94 -2.08
CA ARG A 112 -15.57 -23.82 -2.98
C ARG A 112 -15.61 -24.20 -4.45
N ARG A 113 -14.80 -25.19 -4.89
CA ARG A 113 -14.88 -25.72 -6.27
C ARG A 113 -16.26 -26.33 -6.59
N ARG A 114 -17.03 -26.69 -5.56
CA ARG A 114 -18.36 -27.32 -5.67
C ARG A 114 -19.49 -26.38 -5.25
N ALA A 115 -19.17 -25.21 -4.70
CA ALA A 115 -20.14 -24.33 -4.04
C ALA A 115 -21.12 -23.66 -5.01
N ARG A 116 -22.39 -23.67 -4.62
CA ARG A 116 -23.50 -22.94 -5.27
C ARG A 116 -23.58 -21.51 -4.72
N LYS A 117 -24.31 -20.61 -5.41
CA LYS A 117 -24.43 -19.17 -5.05
C LYS A 117 -25.02 -18.90 -3.64
N ASP A 118 -25.76 -19.84 -3.09
CA ASP A 118 -26.36 -19.83 -1.74
C ASP A 118 -25.33 -20.04 -0.61
N GLN A 119 -24.24 -20.77 -0.86
CA GLN A 119 -23.20 -21.05 0.15
C GLN A 119 -22.19 -19.90 0.36
N GLN A 120 -22.19 -18.89 -0.51
CA GLN A 120 -21.30 -17.73 -0.39
C GLN A 120 -21.63 -16.89 0.85
N ALA A 121 -22.90 -16.72 1.17
CA ALA A 121 -23.35 -15.97 2.34
C ALA A 121 -22.88 -16.61 3.66
N LEU A 122 -22.78 -17.94 3.71
CA LEU A 122 -22.30 -18.67 4.87
C LEU A 122 -20.79 -18.47 5.09
N TRP A 123 -20.00 -18.45 4.00
CA TRP A 123 -18.58 -18.11 4.09
C TRP A 123 -18.34 -16.66 4.53
N GLU A 124 -19.19 -15.72 4.07
CA GLU A 124 -19.15 -14.33 4.53
C GLU A 124 -19.43 -14.23 6.03
N HIS A 125 -20.44 -14.96 6.52
CA HIS A 125 -20.77 -15.07 7.95
C HIS A 125 -19.62 -15.65 8.77
N SER A 126 -19.10 -16.82 8.38
CA SER A 126 -18.01 -17.47 9.13
C SER A 126 -16.73 -16.62 9.16
N LEU A 127 -16.40 -15.90 8.08
CA LEU A 127 -15.24 -14.99 8.10
C LEU A 127 -15.49 -13.74 8.97
N ALA A 128 -16.69 -13.19 8.96
CA ALA A 128 -17.05 -12.09 9.86
C ALA A 128 -17.02 -12.55 11.33
N CYS A 129 -17.49 -13.76 11.63
CA CYS A 129 -17.43 -14.38 12.96
C CYS A 129 -15.97 -14.63 13.38
N ALA A 130 -15.11 -15.13 12.49
CA ALA A 130 -13.67 -15.28 12.73
C ALA A 130 -13.01 -13.96 13.17
N VAL A 131 -13.27 -12.89 12.44
CA VAL A 131 -12.72 -11.56 12.73
C VAL A 131 -13.29 -11.00 14.03
N CYS A 132 -14.59 -11.17 14.27
CA CYS A 132 -15.24 -10.75 15.51
C CYS A 132 -14.65 -11.47 16.73
N CYS A 133 -14.46 -12.79 16.62
CA CYS A 133 -13.90 -13.64 17.67
C CYS A 133 -12.43 -13.27 17.96
N GLU A 134 -11.63 -12.99 16.92
CA GLU A 134 -10.27 -12.46 17.05
C GLU A 134 -10.25 -11.13 17.83
N LEU A 135 -11.12 -10.18 17.47
CA LEU A 135 -11.18 -8.86 18.08
C LEU A 135 -11.64 -8.90 19.55
N PHE A 136 -12.58 -9.79 19.89
CA PHE A 136 -12.94 -10.01 21.29
C PHE A 136 -11.80 -10.70 22.06
N ALA A 137 -11.15 -11.70 21.47
CA ALA A 137 -10.03 -12.39 22.09
C ALA A 137 -8.85 -11.45 22.37
N GLU A 138 -8.56 -10.49 21.49
CA GLU A 138 -7.54 -9.44 21.74
C GLU A 138 -7.78 -8.70 23.08
N LYS A 139 -9.05 -8.59 23.51
CA LYS A 139 -9.43 -7.91 24.76
C LYS A 139 -9.49 -8.86 25.96
N VAL A 140 -10.05 -10.07 25.79
CA VAL A 140 -10.39 -10.95 26.91
C VAL A 140 -9.51 -12.20 27.04
N LEU A 141 -8.90 -12.65 25.94
CA LEU A 141 -8.02 -13.82 25.90
C LEU A 141 -6.83 -13.61 24.91
N PRO A 142 -5.92 -12.66 25.17
CA PRO A 142 -4.97 -12.19 24.16
C PRO A 142 -4.00 -13.27 23.66
N THR A 143 -3.67 -14.23 24.53
CA THR A 143 -2.80 -15.37 24.26
C THR A 143 -3.41 -16.41 23.32
N ARG A 144 -4.71 -16.30 23.01
CA ARG A 144 -5.46 -17.24 22.16
C ARG A 144 -6.22 -16.56 21.02
N SER A 145 -5.87 -15.33 20.67
CA SER A 145 -6.51 -14.58 19.57
C SER A 145 -6.41 -15.30 18.23
N SER A 146 -5.31 -16.01 17.99
CA SER A 146 -5.07 -16.84 16.80
C SER A 146 -6.02 -18.04 16.73
N GLU A 147 -6.19 -18.76 17.83
CA GLU A 147 -7.11 -19.89 17.96
C GLU A 147 -8.56 -19.43 17.85
N ALA A 148 -8.93 -18.31 18.47
CA ALA A 148 -10.26 -17.70 18.39
C ALA A 148 -10.67 -17.35 16.95
N PHE A 149 -9.75 -16.79 16.16
CA PHE A 149 -9.99 -16.52 14.73
C PHE A 149 -10.36 -17.79 13.96
N VAL A 150 -9.58 -18.86 14.15
CA VAL A 150 -9.78 -20.12 13.42
C VAL A 150 -11.07 -20.80 13.84
N LEU A 151 -11.35 -20.79 15.13
CA LEU A 151 -12.59 -21.31 15.68
C LEU A 151 -13.81 -20.58 15.09
N GLY A 152 -13.78 -19.24 15.03
CA GLY A 152 -14.83 -18.47 14.38
C GLY A 152 -14.93 -18.74 12.87
N LEU A 153 -13.82 -19.06 12.18
CA LEU A 153 -13.86 -19.42 10.76
C LEU A 153 -14.49 -20.80 10.51
N LEU A 154 -14.29 -21.74 11.45
CA LEU A 154 -14.71 -23.13 11.31
C LEU A 154 -16.03 -23.46 12.01
N HIS A 155 -16.59 -22.57 12.84
CA HIS A 155 -17.76 -22.88 13.68
C HIS A 155 -18.96 -23.43 12.88
N ASP A 156 -19.17 -22.90 11.67
CA ASP A 156 -20.28 -23.26 10.78
C ASP A 156 -19.90 -24.23 9.66
N VAL A 157 -18.70 -24.82 9.70
CA VAL A 157 -18.25 -25.78 8.67
C VAL A 157 -19.16 -27.00 8.57
N GLY A 158 -19.82 -27.39 9.66
CA GLY A 158 -20.80 -28.47 9.66
C GLY A 158 -22.02 -28.16 8.79
N LYS A 159 -22.49 -26.90 8.77
CA LYS A 159 -23.61 -26.46 7.93
C LYS A 159 -23.26 -26.57 6.45
N LEU A 160 -22.04 -26.18 6.07
CA LEU A 160 -21.54 -26.33 4.70
C LEU A 160 -21.57 -27.80 4.23
N LEU A 161 -21.21 -28.72 5.11
CA LEU A 161 -21.24 -30.16 4.81
C LEU A 161 -22.67 -30.67 4.66
N PHE A 162 -23.61 -30.20 5.47
CA PHE A 162 -25.03 -30.54 5.28
C PHE A 162 -25.57 -29.99 3.95
N MET A 163 -25.27 -28.74 3.62
CA MET A 163 -25.71 -28.13 2.35
C MET A 163 -25.13 -28.88 1.13
N GLU A 164 -23.92 -29.42 1.23
CA GLU A 164 -23.32 -30.23 0.16
C GLU A 164 -23.97 -31.62 0.07
N CYS A 165 -24.22 -32.28 1.20
CA CYS A 165 -24.65 -33.68 1.24
C CYS A 165 -26.18 -33.86 1.15
N ALA A 166 -26.95 -32.86 1.58
CA ALA A 166 -28.38 -32.94 1.83
C ALA A 166 -29.09 -31.57 1.66
N ALA A 167 -28.78 -30.86 0.57
CA ALA A 167 -29.33 -29.51 0.31
C ALA A 167 -30.85 -29.38 0.48
N ASP A 168 -31.62 -30.30 -0.11
CA ASP A 168 -33.10 -30.24 -0.09
C ASP A 168 -33.65 -30.44 1.33
N THR A 169 -33.08 -31.39 2.07
CA THR A 169 -33.45 -31.64 3.47
C THR A 169 -33.03 -30.48 4.37
N TYR A 170 -31.89 -29.86 4.09
CA TYR A 170 -31.42 -28.70 4.86
C TYR A 170 -32.35 -27.48 4.69
N GLN A 171 -32.98 -27.30 3.52
CA GLN A 171 -34.02 -26.28 3.34
C GLN A 171 -35.25 -26.53 4.23
N GLU A 172 -35.63 -27.79 4.46
CA GLU A 172 -36.70 -28.14 5.38
C GLU A 172 -36.32 -27.86 6.84
N VAL A 173 -35.05 -28.05 7.20
CA VAL A 173 -34.50 -27.67 8.52
C VAL A 173 -34.63 -26.16 8.73
N GLU A 174 -34.18 -25.35 7.78
CA GLU A 174 -34.30 -23.88 7.86
C GLU A 174 -35.76 -23.42 7.93
N LYS A 175 -36.67 -24.12 7.25
CA LYS A 175 -38.11 -23.86 7.30
C LYS A 175 -38.70 -24.22 8.67
N ALA A 176 -38.35 -25.38 9.21
CA ALA A 176 -38.83 -25.85 10.50
C ALA A 176 -38.31 -24.98 11.66
N ALA A 177 -37.04 -24.56 11.63
CA ALA A 177 -36.48 -23.63 12.60
C ALA A 177 -37.29 -22.33 12.67
N ARG A 178 -37.64 -21.77 11.49
CA ARG A 178 -38.50 -20.58 11.37
C ARG A 178 -39.93 -20.79 11.87
N GLU A 179 -40.62 -21.82 11.36
CA GLU A 179 -42.04 -22.04 11.68
C GLU A 179 -42.28 -22.45 13.14
N ARG A 180 -41.31 -23.13 13.76
CA ARG A 180 -41.41 -23.61 15.14
C ARG A 180 -40.78 -22.67 16.17
N GLY A 181 -40.02 -21.66 15.71
CA GLY A 181 -39.31 -20.74 16.60
C GLY A 181 -38.27 -21.44 17.48
N VAL A 182 -37.48 -22.35 16.90
CA VAL A 182 -36.41 -23.10 17.60
C VAL A 182 -35.04 -22.78 17.02
N THR A 183 -33.96 -23.04 17.76
CA THR A 183 -32.59 -22.81 17.27
C THR A 183 -32.27 -23.72 16.08
N MET A 184 -31.34 -23.28 15.22
CA MET A 184 -30.93 -24.08 14.06
C MET A 184 -30.38 -25.44 14.48
N ALA A 185 -29.53 -25.49 15.52
CA ALA A 185 -28.99 -26.73 16.06
C ALA A 185 -30.08 -27.70 16.54
N ALA A 186 -31.15 -27.20 17.19
CA ALA A 186 -32.26 -28.03 17.62
C ALA A 186 -33.06 -28.59 16.42
N ALA A 187 -33.31 -27.77 15.39
CA ALA A 187 -33.98 -28.22 14.18
C ALA A 187 -33.16 -29.26 13.40
N GLU A 188 -31.83 -29.09 13.33
CA GLU A 188 -30.89 -30.06 12.74
C GLU A 188 -30.92 -31.38 13.53
N GLN A 189 -30.83 -31.31 14.86
CA GLN A 189 -30.89 -32.48 15.72
C GLN A 189 -32.20 -33.26 15.54
N ASP A 190 -33.34 -32.57 15.45
CA ASP A 190 -34.65 -33.19 15.25
C ASP A 190 -34.78 -33.86 13.86
N LEU A 191 -34.43 -33.14 12.80
CA LEU A 191 -34.69 -33.56 11.42
C LEU A 191 -33.56 -34.40 10.82
N LEU A 192 -32.30 -34.11 11.12
CA LEU A 192 -31.12 -34.81 10.61
C LEU A 192 -30.53 -35.81 11.61
N GLY A 193 -30.87 -35.68 12.90
CA GLY A 193 -30.37 -36.57 13.96
C GLY A 193 -29.00 -36.20 14.53
N VAL A 194 -28.33 -35.22 13.93
CA VAL A 194 -27.08 -34.60 14.40
C VAL A 194 -27.08 -33.12 14.02
N ASP A 195 -26.48 -32.27 14.84
CA ASP A 195 -26.28 -30.85 14.57
C ASP A 195 -24.94 -30.54 13.87
N HIS A 196 -24.80 -29.31 13.37
CA HIS A 196 -23.60 -28.86 12.68
C HIS A 196 -22.36 -28.81 13.59
N THR A 197 -22.54 -28.58 14.89
CA THR A 197 -21.43 -28.52 15.86
C THR A 197 -20.76 -29.88 16.01
N THR A 198 -21.56 -30.95 15.99
CA THR A 198 -21.11 -32.34 16.05
C THR A 198 -20.38 -32.73 14.76
N VAL A 199 -20.87 -32.27 13.61
CA VAL A 199 -20.20 -32.48 12.32
C VAL A 199 -18.88 -31.71 12.25
N ALA A 200 -18.82 -30.48 12.76
CA ALA A 200 -17.59 -29.68 12.85
C ALA A 200 -16.55 -30.38 13.72
N ARG A 201 -16.97 -30.98 14.84
CA ARG A 201 -16.11 -31.81 15.69
C ARG A 201 -15.54 -33.02 14.93
N TRP A 202 -16.36 -33.77 14.19
CA TRP A 202 -15.86 -34.92 13.43
C TRP A 202 -14.81 -34.53 12.40
N LEU A 203 -14.98 -33.38 11.75
CA LEU A 203 -13.99 -32.84 10.83
C LEU A 203 -12.69 -32.48 11.56
N ALA A 204 -12.77 -31.81 12.70
CA ALA A 204 -11.61 -31.46 13.52
C ALA A 204 -10.85 -32.70 14.02
N GLU A 205 -11.57 -33.75 14.45
CA GLU A 205 -10.98 -35.04 14.83
C GLU A 205 -10.34 -35.75 13.64
N LYS A 206 -10.95 -35.72 12.46
CA LYS A 206 -10.37 -36.28 11.22
C LYS A 206 -9.03 -35.63 10.88
N TRP A 207 -8.90 -34.33 11.11
CA TRP A 207 -7.67 -33.58 10.85
C TRP A 207 -6.65 -33.60 11.99
N GLU A 208 -6.95 -34.34 13.06
CA GLU A 208 -6.09 -34.46 14.25
C GLU A 208 -5.80 -33.08 14.88
N LEU A 209 -6.80 -32.19 14.87
CA LEU A 209 -6.69 -30.89 15.52
C LEU A 209 -6.61 -31.02 17.05
N PRO A 210 -5.85 -30.14 17.73
CA PRO A 210 -5.71 -30.20 19.17
C PRO A 210 -7.04 -29.94 19.89
N PRO A 211 -7.22 -30.46 21.12
CA PRO A 211 -8.41 -30.24 21.95
C PRO A 211 -8.90 -28.79 22.03
N ILE A 212 -7.96 -27.83 22.10
CA ILE A 212 -8.22 -26.39 22.16
C ILE A 212 -8.92 -25.84 20.91
N LEU A 213 -8.89 -26.55 19.79
CA LEU A 213 -9.62 -26.22 18.56
C LEU A 213 -10.83 -27.15 18.34
N THR A 214 -10.77 -28.38 18.84
CA THR A 214 -11.83 -29.39 18.62
C THR A 214 -13.03 -29.20 19.54
N PHE A 215 -12.82 -28.99 20.84
CA PHE A 215 -13.91 -28.87 21.80
C PHE A 215 -14.72 -27.57 21.67
N PRO A 216 -14.09 -26.39 21.44
CA PRO A 216 -14.87 -25.17 21.26
C PRO A 216 -15.79 -25.18 20.04
N LEU A 217 -15.41 -25.84 18.94
CA LEU A 217 -16.30 -26.05 17.79
C LEU A 217 -17.55 -26.85 18.15
N TRP A 218 -17.43 -27.80 19.09
CA TRP A 218 -18.54 -28.63 19.50
C TRP A 218 -19.46 -27.93 20.52
N TRP A 219 -18.89 -27.11 21.41
CA TRP A 219 -19.61 -26.60 22.57
C TRP A 219 -20.14 -25.18 22.43
N HIS A 220 -19.83 -24.46 21.35
CA HIS A 220 -20.11 -23.03 21.21
C HIS A 220 -21.59 -22.61 21.26
N HIS A 221 -22.58 -23.51 21.12
CA HIS A 221 -24.01 -23.14 21.29
C HIS A 221 -24.49 -23.20 22.76
N HIS A 222 -23.66 -23.65 23.70
CA HIS A 222 -24.05 -23.75 25.11
C HIS A 222 -23.90 -22.41 25.83
N SER A 223 -24.76 -22.19 26.83
CA SER A 223 -24.68 -21.03 27.72
C SER A 223 -23.55 -21.18 28.74
N PRO A 224 -23.10 -20.07 29.36
CA PRO A 224 -22.11 -20.11 30.45
C PRO A 224 -22.48 -21.08 31.57
N ASP A 225 -23.77 -21.14 31.93
CA ASP A 225 -24.27 -22.03 32.99
C ASP A 225 -24.07 -23.51 32.64
N VAL A 226 -24.36 -23.89 31.40
CA VAL A 226 -24.26 -25.30 30.97
C VAL A 226 -22.79 -25.74 30.90
N LEU A 227 -21.90 -24.89 30.37
CA LEU A 227 -20.47 -25.20 30.33
C LEU A 227 -19.83 -25.13 31.72
N GLY A 228 -20.36 -24.32 32.64
CA GLY A 228 -19.94 -24.27 34.04
C GLY A 228 -20.24 -25.57 34.81
N LEU A 229 -21.22 -26.36 34.35
CA LEU A 229 -21.56 -27.67 34.93
C LEU A 229 -20.71 -28.82 34.36
N MET A 230 -19.94 -28.60 33.30
CA MET A 230 -19.07 -29.61 32.69
C MET A 230 -17.69 -29.64 33.36
N ASP A 231 -17.14 -30.83 33.57
CA ASP A 231 -15.78 -31.03 34.10
C ASP A 231 -14.73 -30.78 32.99
N ILE A 232 -14.52 -29.51 32.65
CA ILE A 232 -13.58 -29.09 31.61
C ILE A 232 -12.19 -28.87 32.23
N SER A 233 -11.21 -29.67 31.83
CA SER A 233 -9.86 -29.64 32.41
C SER A 233 -9.05 -28.38 32.07
N ASP A 234 -9.39 -27.69 30.98
CA ASP A 234 -8.76 -26.45 30.54
C ASP A 234 -9.79 -25.31 30.44
N PRO A 235 -9.75 -24.30 31.33
CA PRO A 235 -10.72 -23.21 31.34
C PRO A 235 -10.69 -22.38 30.05
N GLU A 236 -9.57 -22.34 29.31
CA GLU A 236 -9.49 -21.61 28.04
C GLU A 236 -10.36 -22.24 26.95
N ILE A 237 -10.61 -23.56 27.01
CA ILE A 237 -11.56 -24.24 26.11
C ILE A 237 -12.98 -23.71 26.31
N ARG A 238 -13.38 -23.51 27.58
CA ARG A 238 -14.69 -22.96 27.92
C ARG A 238 -14.81 -21.52 27.41
N ASP A 239 -13.80 -20.70 27.68
CA ASP A 239 -13.81 -19.29 27.28
C ASP A 239 -13.81 -19.15 25.76
N LEU A 240 -13.04 -19.94 25.01
CA LEU A 240 -13.09 -19.96 23.56
C LEU A 240 -14.47 -20.39 23.02
N SER A 241 -15.13 -21.35 23.66
CA SER A 241 -16.48 -21.79 23.27
C SER A 241 -17.50 -20.65 23.40
N LEU A 242 -17.47 -19.93 24.52
CA LEU A 242 -18.36 -18.80 24.80
C LEU A 242 -18.04 -17.58 23.93
N LEU A 243 -16.78 -17.40 23.54
CA LEU A 243 -16.36 -16.30 22.67
C LEU A 243 -16.85 -16.45 21.24
N ILE A 244 -16.88 -17.69 20.73
CA ILE A 244 -17.50 -18.01 19.44
C ILE A 244 -19.00 -17.72 19.52
N ASN A 245 -19.68 -18.16 20.59
CA ASN A 245 -21.10 -17.90 20.83
C ASN A 245 -21.43 -16.39 20.75
N LEU A 246 -20.71 -15.59 21.55
CA LEU A 246 -20.88 -14.14 21.57
C LEU A 246 -20.62 -13.51 20.19
N SER A 247 -19.60 -13.98 19.48
CA SER A 247 -19.25 -13.48 18.14
C SER A 247 -20.31 -13.81 17.10
N ASP A 248 -20.90 -15.01 17.17
CA ASP A 248 -21.98 -15.45 16.29
C ASP A 248 -23.23 -14.58 16.47
N HIS A 249 -23.62 -14.29 17.73
CA HIS A 249 -24.71 -13.35 18.04
C HIS A 249 -24.45 -11.95 17.46
N VAL A 250 -23.26 -11.41 17.66
CA VAL A 250 -22.89 -10.06 17.20
C VAL A 250 -22.87 -9.96 15.68
N VAL A 251 -22.42 -11.00 14.98
CA VAL A 251 -22.35 -11.02 13.51
C VAL A 251 -23.72 -11.23 12.89
N HIS A 252 -24.57 -12.08 13.46
CA HIS A 252 -25.97 -12.19 13.03
C HIS A 252 -26.72 -10.86 13.11
N GLU A 253 -26.48 -10.09 14.19
CA GLU A 253 -27.03 -8.73 14.32
C GLU A 253 -26.46 -7.79 13.23
N LEU A 254 -25.16 -7.83 12.98
CA LEU A 254 -24.48 -7.00 11.97
C LEU A 254 -24.93 -7.30 10.53
N MET A 255 -25.21 -8.57 10.21
CA MET A 255 -25.56 -9.02 8.85
C MET A 255 -27.07 -9.06 8.57
N ALA A 256 -27.91 -8.80 9.58
CA ALA A 256 -29.38 -8.74 9.48
C ALA A 256 -30.02 -10.03 8.91
N ASP A 257 -29.66 -11.18 9.47
CA ASP A 257 -30.14 -12.49 8.99
C ASP A 257 -31.60 -12.78 9.40
N ALA A 258 -32.46 -13.08 8.43
CA ALA A 258 -33.92 -13.13 8.57
C ALA A 258 -34.45 -14.29 9.44
N VAL A 259 -33.64 -15.31 9.72
CA VAL A 259 -33.97 -16.42 10.66
C VAL A 259 -33.62 -16.05 12.10
N ALA A 260 -32.65 -15.15 12.29
CA ALA A 260 -32.09 -14.82 13.59
C ALA A 260 -32.80 -13.62 14.27
N VAL A 261 -33.29 -12.63 13.51
CA VAL A 261 -33.83 -11.37 14.06
C VAL A 261 -35.08 -11.54 14.94
N GLU A 262 -35.89 -12.59 14.73
CA GLU A 262 -37.07 -12.87 15.57
C GLU A 262 -36.74 -13.70 16.84
N LEU A 263 -35.60 -14.40 16.87
CA LEU A 263 -35.18 -15.32 17.94
C LEU A 263 -34.04 -14.78 18.81
N PHE A 264 -33.13 -14.01 18.22
CA PHE A 264 -31.97 -13.41 18.88
C PHE A 264 -32.25 -11.94 19.15
N ARG A 265 -32.64 -11.64 20.40
CA ARG A 265 -32.45 -10.29 20.96
C ARG A 265 -30.96 -10.06 21.20
N SER A 266 -30.57 -8.82 21.47
CA SER A 266 -29.21 -8.36 21.85
C SER A 266 -28.38 -9.44 22.55
N PRO A 267 -27.04 -9.49 22.32
CA PRO A 267 -26.17 -10.57 22.83
C PRO A 267 -26.50 -10.94 24.28
N ASP A 268 -26.62 -12.24 24.56
CA ASP A 268 -27.09 -12.77 25.84
C ASP A 268 -26.35 -12.07 27.00
N PRO A 269 -27.07 -11.40 27.93
CA PRO A 269 -26.45 -10.75 29.08
C PRO A 269 -25.50 -11.66 29.85
N ALA A 270 -25.78 -12.97 29.93
CA ALA A 270 -24.90 -13.93 30.61
C ALA A 270 -23.52 -14.06 29.92
N LEU A 271 -23.46 -13.96 28.59
CA LEU A 271 -22.20 -13.99 27.83
C LEU A 271 -21.39 -12.71 28.05
N LEU A 272 -22.07 -11.55 28.07
CA LEU A 272 -21.43 -10.26 28.34
C LEU A 272 -20.88 -10.19 29.76
N ASP A 273 -21.65 -10.67 30.74
CA ASP A 273 -21.27 -10.70 32.15
C ASP A 273 -20.06 -11.62 32.38
N HIS A 274 -20.00 -12.80 31.72
CA HIS A 274 -18.88 -13.74 31.82
C HIS A 274 -17.53 -13.10 31.43
N PHE A 275 -17.52 -12.28 30.38
CA PHE A 275 -16.32 -11.61 29.88
C PHE A 275 -16.13 -10.18 30.41
N HIS A 276 -17.04 -9.69 31.25
CA HIS A 276 -17.08 -8.29 31.70
C HIS A 276 -17.10 -7.28 30.54
N LEU A 277 -17.90 -7.58 29.51
CA LEU A 277 -18.09 -6.74 28.34
C LEU A 277 -19.42 -5.98 28.41
N THR A 278 -19.48 -4.84 27.73
CA THR A 278 -20.69 -4.02 27.62
C THR A 278 -21.25 -4.06 26.20
N LEU A 279 -22.51 -3.65 26.01
CA LEU A 279 -23.07 -3.45 24.67
C LEU A 279 -22.25 -2.43 23.84
N SER A 280 -21.66 -1.42 24.49
CA SER A 280 -20.76 -0.48 23.83
C SER A 280 -19.48 -1.13 23.31
N ASP A 281 -19.00 -2.20 23.95
CA ASP A 281 -17.85 -2.97 23.46
C ASP A 281 -18.21 -3.76 22.21
N CYS A 282 -19.41 -4.33 22.17
CA CYS A 282 -19.94 -4.98 20.96
C CYS A 282 -20.01 -4.00 19.80
N ASP A 283 -20.51 -2.78 20.03
CA ASP A 283 -20.59 -1.75 18.98
C ASP A 283 -19.20 -1.29 18.50
N HIS A 284 -18.23 -1.20 19.42
CA HIS A 284 -16.85 -0.89 19.05
C HIS A 284 -16.21 -1.99 18.20
N VAL A 285 -16.47 -3.26 18.53
CA VAL A 285 -16.01 -4.41 17.73
C VAL A 285 -16.68 -4.42 16.36
N LYS A 286 -18.01 -4.22 16.27
CA LYS A 286 -18.74 -4.09 14.99
C LYS A 286 -18.11 -3.05 14.06
N GLY A 287 -17.71 -1.89 14.59
CA GLY A 287 -17.03 -0.83 13.84
C GLY A 287 -15.63 -1.19 13.32
N ARG A 288 -15.00 -2.25 13.85
CA ARG A 288 -13.65 -2.71 13.46
C ARG A 288 -13.66 -3.97 12.58
N ILE A 289 -14.77 -4.72 12.55
CA ILE A 289 -14.90 -5.98 11.80
C ILE A 289 -14.57 -5.74 10.31
N ALA A 290 -15.18 -4.77 9.65
CA ALA A 290 -15.03 -4.59 8.20
C ALA A 290 -13.58 -4.32 7.75
N LYS A 291 -12.85 -3.49 8.52
CA LYS A 291 -11.43 -3.20 8.26
C LYS A 291 -10.55 -4.44 8.42
N ARG A 292 -10.76 -5.24 9.47
CA ARG A 292 -9.98 -6.48 9.71
C ARG A 292 -10.41 -7.60 8.74
N TYR A 293 -11.69 -7.64 8.36
CA TYR A 293 -12.24 -8.52 7.34
C TYR A 293 -11.54 -8.34 6.00
N SER A 294 -11.45 -7.10 5.49
CA SER A 294 -10.74 -6.80 4.23
C SER A 294 -9.25 -7.18 4.28
N ALA A 295 -8.60 -7.07 5.44
CA ALA A 295 -7.21 -7.50 5.59
C ALA A 295 -7.06 -9.04 5.56
N ARG A 296 -8.06 -9.78 6.07
CA ARG A 296 -8.06 -11.26 6.13
C ARG A 296 -8.52 -11.90 4.81
N THR A 297 -9.39 -11.26 4.02
CA THR A 297 -9.81 -11.77 2.69
C THR A 297 -8.62 -11.91 1.73
N ALA A 298 -7.67 -10.97 1.78
CA ALA A 298 -6.45 -11.02 0.98
C ALA A 298 -5.52 -12.20 1.32
N LEU A 299 -5.56 -12.69 2.57
CA LEU A 299 -4.76 -13.85 3.01
C LEU A 299 -5.40 -15.20 2.66
N LEU A 300 -6.72 -15.23 2.54
CA LEU A 300 -7.53 -16.45 2.33
C LEU A 300 -8.05 -16.58 0.88
N ASP A 301 -7.69 -15.66 -0.01
CA ASP A 301 -8.07 -15.64 -1.44
C ASP A 301 -9.59 -15.45 -1.67
N PHE A 302 -10.23 -14.62 -0.83
CA PHE A 302 -11.62 -14.19 -1.02
C PHE A 302 -11.67 -12.90 -1.85
N GLU A 303 -12.54 -12.84 -2.87
CA GLU A 303 -12.64 -11.73 -3.85
C GLU A 303 -13.55 -10.57 -3.37
N GLN A 304 -13.44 -10.12 -2.12
CA GLN A 304 -14.32 -9.05 -1.62
C GLN A 304 -13.59 -7.96 -0.83
N ASP A 305 -14.01 -6.72 -1.09
CA ASP A 305 -13.59 -5.49 -0.42
C ASP A 305 -14.56 -5.06 0.69
N GLU A 306 -14.15 -4.06 1.49
CA GLU A 306 -14.91 -3.53 2.64
C GLU A 306 -16.33 -3.05 2.28
N LEU A 307 -16.51 -2.50 1.07
CA LEU A 307 -17.77 -1.93 0.60
C LEU A 307 -18.78 -3.02 0.23
N SER A 308 -18.31 -4.13 -0.34
CA SER A 308 -19.15 -5.27 -0.71
C SER A 308 -19.81 -5.92 0.52
N PHE A 309 -19.11 -5.96 1.66
CA PHE A 309 -19.62 -6.51 2.92
C PHE A 309 -20.84 -5.75 3.45
N TYR A 310 -20.76 -4.42 3.57
CA TYR A 310 -21.87 -3.59 4.07
C TYR A 310 -23.07 -3.56 3.12
N PHE A 311 -22.82 -3.57 1.81
CA PHE A 311 -23.89 -3.57 0.80
C PHE A 311 -24.77 -4.83 0.91
N SER A 312 -24.16 -6.00 1.08
CA SER A 312 -24.86 -7.28 1.25
C SER A 312 -25.69 -7.35 2.55
N ALA A 313 -25.26 -6.69 3.63
CA ALA A 313 -26.02 -6.62 4.88
C ALA A 313 -27.27 -5.72 4.73
N LEU A 314 -27.12 -4.56 4.08
CA LEU A 314 -28.21 -3.60 3.89
C LEU A 314 -29.32 -4.14 2.97
N GLN A 315 -28.94 -4.93 1.96
CA GLN A 315 -29.89 -5.60 1.08
C GLN A 315 -30.75 -6.65 1.81
N ARG A 316 -30.18 -7.38 2.79
CA ARG A 316 -30.88 -8.40 3.59
C ARG A 316 -31.90 -7.78 4.55
N ALA A 317 -31.53 -6.71 5.25
CA ALA A 317 -32.42 -6.00 6.19
C ALA A 317 -33.73 -5.54 5.52
N ASN A 318 -33.63 -5.00 4.30
CA ASN A 318 -34.80 -4.53 3.54
C ASN A 318 -35.77 -5.66 3.15
N GLN A 319 -35.28 -6.88 2.92
CA GLN A 319 -36.14 -8.02 2.58
C GLN A 319 -36.96 -8.53 3.78
N HIS A 320 -36.45 -8.38 5.00
CA HIS A 320 -37.11 -8.87 6.23
C HIS A 320 -38.29 -7.97 6.65
N LEU A 321 -38.11 -6.64 6.63
CA LEU A 321 -39.16 -5.66 6.95
C LEU A 321 -40.44 -5.85 6.11
N SER A 322 -40.28 -6.31 4.86
CA SER A 322 -41.41 -6.55 3.97
C SER A 322 -42.28 -7.76 4.36
N ARG A 323 -41.81 -8.67 5.21
CA ARG A 323 -42.52 -9.92 5.57
C ARG A 323 -43.35 -9.78 6.85
N MET A 324 -42.83 -9.06 7.84
CA MET A 324 -43.48 -8.88 9.16
C MET A 324 -44.84 -8.18 9.08
N ALA A 325 -45.11 -7.41 8.02
CA ALA A 325 -46.40 -6.73 7.82
C ALA A 325 -47.61 -7.68 7.60
N SER A 326 -47.40 -9.00 7.56
CA SER A 326 -48.36 -9.94 6.95
C SER A 326 -49.13 -10.86 7.91
N HIS A 327 -48.84 -10.93 9.21
CA HIS A 327 -49.34 -12.03 10.08
C HIS A 327 -49.70 -11.62 11.53
N GLY A 328 -50.93 -11.17 11.81
CA GLY A 328 -51.42 -11.08 13.19
C GLY A 328 -52.94 -10.96 13.31
N LEU A 329 -53.61 -11.97 13.90
CA LEU A 329 -54.96 -11.94 14.51
C LEU A 329 -55.41 -13.35 14.96
N HIS A 330 -55.75 -13.57 16.25
CA HIS A 330 -56.78 -14.50 16.79
C HIS A 330 -56.59 -14.79 18.31
N LEU A 331 -57.55 -14.48 19.19
CA LEU A 331 -57.89 -15.20 20.46
C LEU A 331 -58.95 -14.46 21.33
N GLU A 332 -60.18 -15.01 21.49
CA GLU A 332 -61.22 -14.63 22.48
C GLU A 332 -62.17 -15.83 22.74
N ARG A 333 -62.49 -16.22 24.00
CA ARG A 333 -63.69 -17.04 24.46
C ARG A 333 -63.61 -17.58 25.94
N SER A 334 -64.21 -16.94 26.97
CA SER A 334 -64.33 -17.51 28.36
C SER A 334 -65.60 -17.17 29.21
N ARG A 335 -66.75 -16.91 28.56
CA ARG A 335 -67.90 -16.05 29.01
C ARG A 335 -68.98 -16.54 30.02
N GLY A 336 -68.67 -17.27 31.09
CA GLY A 336 -69.73 -17.95 31.92
C GLY A 336 -70.12 -17.30 33.25
N SER A 337 -69.24 -17.38 34.24
CA SER A 337 -69.31 -16.55 35.47
C SER A 337 -68.76 -15.14 35.20
N GLU A 338 -67.94 -15.06 34.15
CA GLU A 338 -67.83 -13.88 33.31
C GLU A 338 -69.22 -13.36 32.95
N ARG A 339 -70.22 -14.10 32.49
CA ARG A 339 -71.45 -13.52 31.90
C ARG A 339 -72.22 -12.48 32.71
N ASP A 340 -72.35 -12.60 34.04
CA ASP A 340 -72.99 -11.56 34.86
C ASP A 340 -71.99 -10.47 35.29
N ARG A 341 -70.73 -10.86 35.47
CA ARG A 341 -69.62 -9.94 35.68
C ARG A 341 -69.32 -9.11 34.42
N GLU A 342 -69.47 -9.70 33.25
CA GLU A 342 -69.42 -9.27 31.85
C GLU A 342 -70.72 -8.57 31.50
N ALA A 343 -71.89 -8.94 32.04
CA ALA A 343 -73.08 -8.14 31.82
C ALA A 343 -72.93 -6.81 32.58
N LEU A 344 -72.37 -6.82 33.79
CA LEU A 344 -72.05 -5.60 34.54
C LEU A 344 -70.79 -4.88 34.05
N GLU A 345 -69.77 -5.59 33.55
CA GLU A 345 -68.55 -5.02 32.93
C GLU A 345 -68.81 -4.58 31.47
N ALA A 346 -69.73 -5.22 30.75
CA ALA A 346 -70.23 -4.75 29.45
C ALA A 346 -71.24 -3.62 29.64
N LEU A 347 -72.04 -3.62 30.72
CA LEU A 347 -72.79 -2.43 31.12
C LEU A 347 -71.81 -1.29 31.36
N GLU A 348 -70.74 -1.49 32.14
CA GLU A 348 -69.69 -0.49 32.35
C GLU A 348 -69.00 -0.07 31.05
N GLY A 349 -68.68 -1.01 30.14
CA GLY A 349 -68.05 -0.70 28.85
C GLY A 349 -68.96 0.03 27.86
N VAL A 350 -70.24 -0.34 27.78
CA VAL A 350 -71.26 0.33 26.95
C VAL A 350 -71.54 1.73 27.50
N LEU A 351 -71.78 1.84 28.80
CA LEU A 351 -72.04 3.12 29.45
C LEU A 351 -70.79 4.02 29.47
N ALA A 352 -69.57 3.49 29.54
CA ALA A 352 -68.34 4.28 29.43
C ALA A 352 -68.07 4.80 28.01
N ALA A 353 -68.68 4.21 26.98
CA ALA A 353 -68.61 4.67 25.60
C ALA A 353 -69.60 5.82 25.29
N SER A 354 -70.62 5.99 26.14
CA SER A 354 -71.57 7.08 26.03
C SER A 354 -70.88 8.42 26.27
N ALA A 355 -70.94 9.31 25.26
CA ALA A 355 -70.27 10.61 25.28
C ALA A 355 -71.16 11.76 25.82
N ASP A 356 -72.45 11.50 26.02
CA ASP A 356 -73.46 12.48 26.41
C ASP A 356 -74.42 11.92 27.46
N LEU A 357 -74.82 12.75 28.41
CA LEU A 357 -75.58 12.37 29.59
C LEU A 357 -76.99 11.81 29.26
N PRO A 358 -77.77 12.35 28.29
CA PRO A 358 -79.07 11.78 27.93
C PRO A 358 -78.97 10.37 27.32
N ILE A 359 -77.95 10.13 26.48
CA ILE A 359 -77.72 8.83 25.84
C ILE A 359 -77.33 7.80 26.90
N LEU A 360 -76.43 8.18 27.82
CA LEU A 360 -76.04 7.35 28.96
C LEU A 360 -77.27 6.90 29.78
N LEU A 361 -78.19 7.81 30.08
CA LEU A 361 -79.37 7.53 30.90
C LEU A 361 -80.40 6.66 30.17
N GLU A 362 -80.53 6.81 28.86
CA GLU A 362 -81.40 5.97 28.04
C GLU A 362 -80.85 4.54 27.90
N GLU A 363 -79.56 4.41 27.61
CA GLU A 363 -78.88 3.11 27.56
C GLU A 363 -78.90 2.42 28.93
N ALA A 364 -78.67 3.18 30.00
CA ALA A 364 -78.75 2.66 31.36
C ALA A 364 -80.15 2.15 31.69
N ALA A 365 -81.22 2.88 31.37
CA ALA A 365 -82.59 2.44 31.62
C ALA A 365 -82.91 1.12 30.92
N GLY A 366 -82.61 1.01 29.62
CA GLY A 366 -82.89 -0.20 28.85
C GLY A 366 -82.09 -1.41 29.35
N ARG A 367 -80.79 -1.22 29.62
CA ARG A 367 -79.92 -2.32 30.06
C ARG A 367 -80.17 -2.72 31.50
N VAL A 368 -80.51 -1.79 32.38
CA VAL A 368 -80.89 -2.11 33.76
C VAL A 368 -82.19 -2.90 33.79
N ALA A 369 -83.16 -2.56 32.93
CA ALA A 369 -84.38 -3.35 32.74
C ALA A 369 -84.05 -4.79 32.29
N ASP A 370 -83.20 -4.95 31.27
CA ASP A 370 -82.80 -6.25 30.72
C ASP A 370 -81.99 -7.11 31.72
N ILE A 371 -81.03 -6.52 32.43
CA ILE A 371 -80.10 -7.22 33.33
C ILE A 371 -80.79 -7.57 34.65
N LEU A 372 -81.63 -6.67 35.18
CA LEU A 372 -82.30 -6.87 36.46
C LEU A 372 -83.65 -7.58 36.34
N GLY A 373 -84.26 -7.61 35.15
CA GLY A 373 -85.58 -8.21 34.93
C GLY A 373 -86.67 -7.45 35.70
N VAL A 374 -86.57 -6.11 35.74
CA VAL A 374 -87.49 -5.25 36.50
C VAL A 374 -88.49 -4.62 35.55
N ASP A 375 -89.77 -4.93 35.75
CA ASP A 375 -90.86 -4.54 34.84
C ASP A 375 -90.95 -3.03 34.64
N HIS A 376 -90.69 -2.21 35.66
CA HIS A 376 -90.67 -0.76 35.48
C HIS A 376 -89.76 -0.05 36.49
N GLY A 377 -89.19 1.06 36.07
CA GLY A 377 -88.28 1.86 36.87
C GLY A 377 -87.88 3.16 36.19
N VAL A 378 -87.09 3.97 36.89
CA VAL A 378 -86.58 5.24 36.34
C VAL A 378 -85.14 5.48 36.80
N VAL A 379 -84.30 5.99 35.91
CA VAL A 379 -82.96 6.50 36.23
C VAL A 379 -82.91 8.00 35.90
N TYR A 380 -82.38 8.83 36.80
CA TYR A 380 -82.32 10.27 36.60
C TYR A 380 -81.14 10.93 37.31
N VAL A 381 -80.65 12.04 36.74
CA VAL A 381 -79.54 12.87 37.25
C VAL A 381 -79.92 14.35 37.17
N TRP A 382 -79.49 15.12 38.17
CA TRP A 382 -79.62 16.56 38.25
C TRP A 382 -78.38 17.27 37.70
N ASP A 383 -78.60 18.32 36.92
CA ASP A 383 -77.55 19.24 36.48
C ASP A 383 -77.21 20.23 37.62
N GLU A 384 -75.90 20.47 37.82
CA GLU A 384 -75.40 21.47 38.78
C GLU A 384 -75.31 22.87 38.16
N THR A 385 -75.24 22.96 36.83
CA THR A 385 -75.07 24.22 36.09
C THR A 385 -76.41 24.90 35.76
N GLY A 386 -77.53 24.20 35.91
CA GLY A 386 -78.89 24.72 35.71
C GLY A 386 -79.97 23.91 36.45
N PRO A 387 -81.24 24.36 36.51
CA PRO A 387 -82.31 23.67 37.25
C PRO A 387 -82.91 22.49 36.46
N ALA A 388 -82.12 21.84 35.60
CA ALA A 388 -82.58 20.78 34.70
C ALA A 388 -82.33 19.39 35.29
N MET A 389 -83.31 18.50 35.15
CA MET A 389 -83.22 17.08 35.54
C MET A 389 -83.38 16.24 34.28
N HIS A 390 -82.40 15.37 34.03
CA HIS A 390 -82.37 14.45 32.91
C HIS A 390 -82.66 13.05 33.43
N GLY A 391 -83.52 12.29 32.75
CA GLY A 391 -83.79 10.91 33.16
C GLY A 391 -84.44 10.10 32.07
N CYS A 392 -84.59 8.80 32.33
CA CYS A 392 -85.26 7.88 31.45
C CYS A 392 -86.12 6.90 32.26
N TRP A 393 -87.39 6.74 31.84
CA TRP A 393 -88.37 5.85 32.46
C TRP A 393 -88.64 4.66 31.56
N TRP A 394 -88.74 3.46 32.13
CA TRP A 394 -89.08 2.26 31.40
C TRP A 394 -90.25 1.51 32.04
N LYS A 395 -90.95 0.74 31.21
CA LYS A 395 -92.01 -0.17 31.59
C LYS A 395 -92.02 -1.36 30.62
N GLU A 396 -92.27 -2.56 31.12
CA GLU A 396 -92.25 -3.80 30.36
C GLU A 396 -93.24 -3.72 29.20
N GLY A 397 -92.77 -4.11 28.02
CA GLY A 397 -93.55 -4.01 26.77
C GLY A 397 -93.66 -2.60 26.19
N GLU A 398 -93.09 -1.57 26.81
CA GLU A 398 -93.01 -0.20 26.27
C GLU A 398 -91.55 0.23 26.02
N PRO A 399 -91.30 1.07 24.99
CA PRO A 399 -89.97 1.65 24.79
C PRO A 399 -89.59 2.59 25.93
N CYS A 400 -88.31 2.61 26.29
CA CYS A 400 -87.74 3.56 27.24
C CYS A 400 -88.05 5.01 26.81
N ARG A 401 -88.47 5.84 27.76
CA ARG A 401 -88.88 7.23 27.51
C ARG A 401 -87.90 8.19 28.19
N PRO A 402 -86.94 8.77 27.45
CA PRO A 402 -86.08 9.82 27.98
C PRO A 402 -86.89 11.11 28.22
N PHE A 403 -86.57 11.81 29.29
CA PHE A 403 -87.20 13.06 29.66
C PHE A 403 -86.22 14.08 30.20
N VAL A 404 -86.56 15.35 29.98
CA VAL A 404 -85.88 16.49 30.59
C VAL A 404 -86.93 17.37 31.29
N LEU A 405 -86.68 17.69 32.55
CA LEU A 405 -87.45 18.67 33.31
C LEU A 405 -86.59 19.92 33.52
N SER A 406 -86.98 21.04 32.91
CA SER A 406 -86.35 22.35 33.11
C SER A 406 -87.42 23.42 33.39
N LYS A 407 -87.00 24.60 33.88
CA LYS A 407 -87.91 25.74 34.09
C LYS A 407 -88.47 26.31 32.78
N ASP A 408 -87.77 26.12 31.66
CA ASP A 408 -88.07 26.74 30.36
C ASP A 408 -88.98 25.88 29.45
N GLY A 409 -89.48 24.77 29.99
CA GLY A 409 -90.30 23.80 29.25
C GLY A 409 -89.47 22.64 28.71
N GLY A 410 -89.98 21.42 28.89
CA GLY A 410 -89.35 20.17 28.44
C GLY A 410 -90.39 19.08 28.23
N ASN A 411 -89.99 17.95 27.64
CA ASN A 411 -90.88 16.82 27.35
C ASN A 411 -91.29 16.01 28.60
N GLY A 412 -90.72 16.29 29.77
CA GLY A 412 -90.88 15.45 30.95
C GLY A 412 -92.23 15.49 31.66
N ARG A 413 -93.10 16.49 31.41
CA ARG A 413 -94.45 16.52 32.01
C ARG A 413 -95.35 15.37 31.54
N ASP A 414 -95.25 14.97 30.27
CA ASP A 414 -96.03 13.84 29.73
C ASP A 414 -95.53 12.50 30.30
N VAL A 415 -94.20 12.35 30.41
CA VAL A 415 -93.57 11.13 30.94
C VAL A 415 -93.88 10.96 32.43
N LEU A 416 -93.82 12.03 33.22
CA LEU A 416 -94.19 12.00 34.64
C LEU A 416 -95.65 11.54 34.84
N ASN A 417 -96.60 12.02 34.04
CA ASN A 417 -98.02 11.67 34.23
C ASN A 417 -98.33 10.17 34.02
N ARG A 418 -97.45 9.45 33.32
CA ARG A 418 -97.57 8.00 33.07
C ARG A 418 -96.95 7.15 34.17
N MET A 419 -96.11 7.74 35.02
CA MET A 419 -95.49 7.05 36.15
C MET A 419 -96.49 6.83 37.29
N PRO A 420 -96.32 5.75 38.07
CA PRO A 420 -97.06 5.54 39.32
C PRO A 420 -96.99 6.77 40.23
N PRO A 421 -98.11 7.18 40.88
CA PRO A 421 -98.13 8.33 41.79
C PRO A 421 -97.06 8.27 42.88
N GLU A 422 -96.78 7.08 43.39
CA GLU A 422 -95.80 6.80 44.45
C GLU A 422 -94.36 7.07 43.96
N MET A 423 -94.02 6.60 42.75
CA MET A 423 -92.71 6.86 42.12
C MET A 423 -92.51 8.36 41.86
N ARG A 424 -93.54 9.07 41.39
CA ARG A 424 -93.49 10.53 41.22
C ARG A 424 -93.26 11.27 42.53
N GLN A 425 -93.93 10.84 43.60
CA GLN A 425 -93.77 11.42 44.92
C GLN A 425 -92.33 11.22 45.44
N LEU A 426 -91.77 10.04 45.23
CA LEU A 426 -90.38 9.72 45.56
C LEU A 426 -89.40 10.63 44.79
N MET A 427 -89.54 10.77 43.47
CA MET A 427 -88.71 11.69 42.68
C MET A 427 -88.87 13.16 43.10
N GLY A 428 -90.09 13.62 43.37
CA GLY A 428 -90.37 14.98 43.83
C GLY A 428 -89.80 15.28 45.22
N ALA A 429 -89.61 14.24 46.04
CA ALA A 429 -88.98 14.32 47.35
C ALA A 429 -87.45 14.22 47.30
N PHE A 430 -86.81 13.99 46.14
CA PHE A 430 -85.35 13.81 45.98
C PHE A 430 -84.54 14.82 46.80
N ARG A 431 -84.77 16.13 46.58
CA ARG A 431 -84.06 17.16 47.33
C ARG A 431 -84.29 17.04 48.82
N LYS A 432 -85.52 16.84 49.30
CA LYS A 432 -85.81 16.67 50.74
C LYS A 432 -85.18 15.41 51.35
N ARG A 433 -85.08 14.33 50.58
CA ARG A 433 -84.47 13.05 51.02
C ARG A 433 -82.96 13.11 51.10
N TYR A 434 -82.32 14.02 50.36
CA TYR A 434 -80.86 14.18 50.32
C TYR A 434 -80.38 15.56 50.82
N SER A 435 -81.29 16.47 51.21
CA SER A 435 -80.99 17.80 51.75
C SER A 435 -81.17 17.86 53.27
N PHE A 436 -80.09 17.60 53.99
CA PHE A 436 -79.80 18.32 55.23
C PHE A 436 -78.36 18.85 55.13
N THR A 437 -78.23 20.16 55.34
CA THR A 437 -77.10 21.01 54.97
C THR A 437 -75.85 20.83 55.82
N ALA A 438 -74.70 21.11 55.19
CA ALA A 438 -73.50 21.74 55.76
C ALA A 438 -73.14 21.36 57.21
N GLY A 439 -72.26 20.36 57.35
CA GLY A 439 -71.68 19.94 58.62
C GLY A 439 -71.84 18.44 58.79
N GLY A 440 -70.72 17.71 58.74
CA GLY A 440 -70.69 16.25 58.64
C GLY A 440 -71.61 15.52 59.61
N ALA A 441 -72.57 14.80 59.04
CA ALA A 441 -73.21 13.64 59.63
C ALA A 441 -73.52 12.65 58.50
N SER A 442 -73.11 11.40 58.68
CA SER A 442 -73.24 10.28 57.74
C SER A 442 -74.70 10.08 57.33
N MET A 443 -75.11 10.67 56.21
CA MET A 443 -76.33 10.31 55.52
C MET A 443 -76.16 8.90 54.96
N ASP A 444 -77.14 8.01 55.09
CA ASP A 444 -77.00 6.63 54.66
C ASP A 444 -76.90 6.58 53.11
N ARG A 445 -75.67 6.57 52.60
CA ARG A 445 -75.29 6.52 51.16
C ARG A 445 -75.53 5.13 50.55
N ARG A 446 -76.19 4.24 51.28
CA ARG A 446 -76.55 2.89 50.84
C ARG A 446 -77.86 2.91 50.07
N VAL A 447 -78.11 1.82 49.35
CA VAL A 447 -79.38 1.55 48.67
C VAL A 447 -80.53 1.71 49.66
N GLN A 448 -81.49 2.58 49.36
CA GLN A 448 -82.62 2.87 50.24
C GLN A 448 -83.85 2.08 49.79
N TYR A 449 -84.58 1.53 50.75
CA TYR A 449 -85.78 0.76 50.50
C TYR A 449 -87.02 1.56 50.93
N HIS A 450 -87.91 1.81 49.97
CA HIS A 450 -89.13 2.61 50.07
C HIS A 450 -90.29 1.82 49.46
N PRO A 451 -90.90 0.84 50.17
CA PRO A 451 -91.88 -0.08 49.59
C PRO A 451 -92.98 0.61 48.77
N PRO A 452 -93.29 0.14 47.54
CA PRO A 452 -92.72 -1.04 46.87
C PRO A 452 -91.50 -0.71 45.97
N TYR A 453 -90.62 0.21 46.34
CA TYR A 453 -89.49 0.66 45.50
C TYR A 453 -88.14 0.60 46.21
N ILE A 454 -87.08 0.36 45.43
CA ILE A 454 -85.68 0.48 45.84
C ILE A 454 -85.07 1.70 45.15
N ALA A 455 -84.42 2.57 45.91
CA ALA A 455 -83.68 3.73 45.44
C ALA A 455 -82.16 3.51 45.54
N VAL A 456 -81.49 3.44 44.40
CA VAL A 456 -80.04 3.30 44.28
C VAL A 456 -79.43 4.67 43.96
N PRO A 457 -78.57 5.25 44.82
CA PRO A 457 -78.01 6.59 44.60
C PRO A 457 -76.89 6.59 43.54
N ILE A 458 -76.79 7.70 42.80
CA ILE A 458 -75.70 8.01 41.86
C ILE A 458 -74.87 9.16 42.45
N LEU A 459 -73.56 8.97 42.60
CA LEU A 459 -72.66 9.88 43.30
C LEU A 459 -71.58 10.46 42.36
N VAL A 460 -71.33 11.76 42.47
CA VAL A 460 -70.18 12.43 41.83
C VAL A 460 -69.52 13.33 42.89
N ASP A 461 -68.21 13.20 43.08
CA ASP A 461 -67.42 13.98 44.05
C ASP A 461 -68.08 14.08 45.44
N ASP A 462 -68.52 12.93 45.96
CA ASP A 462 -69.20 12.77 47.26
C ASP A 462 -70.60 13.40 47.38
N ALA A 463 -71.16 13.96 46.31
CA ALA A 463 -72.54 14.46 46.24
C ALA A 463 -73.46 13.46 45.51
N VAL A 464 -74.68 13.26 46.03
CA VAL A 464 -75.72 12.48 45.31
C VAL A 464 -76.31 13.36 44.22
N VAL A 465 -76.00 13.03 42.98
CA VAL A 465 -76.42 13.79 41.80
C VAL A 465 -77.65 13.20 41.13
N GLY A 466 -78.06 11.98 41.48
CA GLY A 466 -79.17 11.27 40.86
C GLY A 466 -79.49 9.95 41.54
N GLU A 467 -80.45 9.22 41.00
CA GLU A 467 -80.89 7.92 41.52
C GLU A 467 -81.44 7.01 40.42
N ILE A 468 -81.51 5.72 40.76
CA ILE A 468 -82.30 4.69 40.07
C ILE A 468 -83.41 4.26 41.02
N LEU A 469 -84.67 4.32 40.58
CA LEU A 469 -85.82 3.79 41.32
C LEU A 469 -86.33 2.53 40.61
N LEU A 470 -86.38 1.41 41.34
CA LEU A 470 -86.76 0.09 40.85
C LEU A 470 -87.97 -0.43 41.64
N HIS A 471 -88.98 -1.01 40.98
CA HIS A 471 -90.11 -1.64 41.67
C HIS A 471 -89.71 -2.98 42.31
N GLU A 472 -90.34 -3.31 43.43
CA GLU A 472 -90.02 -4.45 44.31
C GLU A 472 -90.56 -5.80 43.83
N GLU A 473 -91.47 -5.86 42.84
CA GLU A 473 -92.03 -7.14 42.36
C GLU A 473 -91.00 -8.14 41.80
N ALA A 474 -89.73 -7.74 41.62
CA ALA A 474 -88.60 -8.65 41.41
C ALA A 474 -88.27 -9.59 42.61
N PHE A 475 -88.99 -9.46 43.74
CA PHE A 475 -88.84 -10.32 44.93
C PHE A 475 -89.90 -11.42 45.08
N HIS A 476 -90.92 -11.48 44.21
CA HIS A 476 -92.02 -12.47 44.33
C HIS A 476 -92.08 -13.47 43.16
N HIS A 477 -91.13 -14.41 43.16
CA HIS A 477 -91.31 -15.75 42.60
C HIS A 477 -90.86 -16.76 43.67
N ASP A 478 -91.81 -17.18 44.52
CA ASP A 478 -91.86 -18.35 45.42
C ASP A 478 -90.59 -18.94 46.10
N ASP A 479 -89.43 -18.29 46.06
CA ASP A 479 -88.15 -18.76 46.60
C ASP A 479 -87.49 -17.70 47.51
N PRO A 480 -87.44 -17.93 48.84
CA PRO A 480 -86.76 -17.04 49.78
C PRO A 480 -85.24 -16.92 49.58
N ASP A 481 -84.60 -17.78 48.76
CA ASP A 481 -83.16 -17.75 48.47
C ASP A 481 -82.79 -17.04 47.14
N ALA A 482 -83.77 -16.55 46.37
CA ALA A 482 -83.55 -15.87 45.08
C ALA A 482 -83.24 -14.36 45.16
N ALA A 483 -83.13 -13.79 46.37
CA ALA A 483 -82.83 -12.38 46.56
C ALA A 483 -81.42 -12.02 46.06
N ARG A 484 -81.31 -11.22 44.98
CA ARG A 484 -80.00 -10.72 44.51
C ARG A 484 -79.31 -9.97 45.65
N PRO A 485 -78.00 -10.20 45.91
CA PRO A 485 -77.30 -9.51 46.96
C PRO A 485 -77.36 -7.99 46.79
N VAL A 486 -77.45 -7.25 47.89
CA VAL A 486 -77.37 -5.77 47.91
C VAL A 486 -76.14 -5.25 47.13
N SER A 487 -75.06 -6.04 47.10
CA SER A 487 -73.83 -5.74 46.35
C SER A 487 -74.00 -5.60 44.84
N VAL A 488 -75.03 -6.20 44.23
CA VAL A 488 -75.35 -6.04 42.80
C VAL A 488 -75.88 -4.62 42.53
N TYR A 489 -76.80 -4.15 43.37
CA TYR A 489 -77.36 -2.80 43.28
C TYR A 489 -76.32 -1.73 43.65
N GLU A 490 -75.46 -2.00 44.64
CA GLU A 490 -74.32 -1.13 44.97
C GLU A 490 -73.29 -1.07 43.84
N LYS A 491 -73.07 -2.17 43.12
CA LYS A 491 -72.17 -2.16 41.94
C LYS A 491 -72.82 -1.37 40.80
N LEU A 492 -74.12 -1.53 40.56
CA LEU A 492 -74.85 -0.73 39.57
C LEU A 492 -74.77 0.78 39.85
N GLY A 493 -75.02 1.18 41.10
CA GLY A 493 -74.88 2.58 41.54
C GLY A 493 -73.45 3.11 41.32
N ARG A 494 -72.42 2.30 41.61
CA ARG A 494 -71.01 2.66 41.37
C ARG A 494 -70.66 2.79 39.88
N VAL A 495 -71.13 1.89 39.02
CA VAL A 495 -70.88 1.93 37.58
C VAL A 495 -71.45 3.21 36.97
N LEU A 496 -72.71 3.54 37.30
CA LEU A 496 -73.33 4.77 36.83
C LEU A 496 -72.68 6.04 37.41
N SER A 497 -72.29 6.00 38.69
CA SER A 497 -71.53 7.07 39.34
C SER A 497 -70.20 7.35 38.61
N SER A 498 -69.48 6.29 38.24
CA SER A 498 -68.23 6.38 37.49
C SER A 498 -68.42 6.97 36.08
N CYS A 499 -69.43 6.50 35.35
CA CYS A 499 -69.71 6.97 33.98
C CYS A 499 -70.15 8.44 33.96
N VAL A 500 -71.05 8.85 34.87
CA VAL A 500 -71.48 10.25 34.99
C VAL A 500 -70.31 11.16 35.36
N ARG A 501 -69.41 10.72 36.25
CA ARG A 501 -68.18 11.45 36.58
C ARG A 501 -67.23 11.55 35.39
N GLN A 502 -67.08 10.48 34.60
CA GLN A 502 -66.23 10.46 33.43
C GLN A 502 -66.72 11.42 32.34
N ILE A 503 -68.02 11.47 32.03
CA ILE A 503 -68.57 12.42 31.06
C ILE A 503 -68.30 13.86 31.52
N ARG A 504 -68.59 14.19 32.79
CA ARG A 504 -68.32 15.52 33.36
C ARG A 504 -66.82 15.89 33.35
N LEU A 505 -65.93 14.93 33.59
CA LEU A 505 -64.47 15.14 33.49
C LEU A 505 -64.02 15.30 32.05
N THR A 506 -64.62 14.57 31.11
CA THR A 506 -64.27 14.62 29.68
C THR A 506 -64.68 15.96 29.08
N GLU A 507 -65.85 16.51 29.44
CA GLU A 507 -66.28 17.85 29.04
C GLU A 507 -65.33 18.94 29.56
N LYS A 508 -64.94 18.86 30.84
CA LYS A 508 -63.94 19.78 31.43
C LYS A 508 -62.55 19.61 30.81
N ALA A 509 -62.13 18.38 30.52
CA ALA A 509 -60.85 18.09 29.90
C ALA A 509 -60.79 18.52 28.43
N ARG A 510 -61.91 18.44 27.69
CA ARG A 510 -62.00 18.87 26.29
C ARG A 510 -61.85 20.39 26.16
N ASP A 511 -62.54 21.17 27.01
CA ASP A 511 -62.40 22.64 27.02
C ASP A 511 -60.98 23.10 27.41
N LEU A 512 -60.31 22.37 28.31
CA LEU A 512 -58.93 22.67 28.71
C LEU A 512 -57.90 22.20 27.66
N SER A 513 -58.14 21.04 27.04
CA SER A 513 -57.29 20.43 25.99
C SER A 513 -57.30 21.25 24.71
N ASP A 514 -58.45 21.82 24.31
CA ASP A 514 -58.55 22.63 23.10
C ASP A 514 -57.77 23.96 23.25
N LYS A 515 -57.83 24.58 24.44
CA LYS A 515 -57.06 25.79 24.76
C LYS A 515 -55.55 25.53 24.87
N LEU A 516 -55.16 24.38 25.45
CA LEU A 516 -53.75 24.01 25.64
C LEU A 516 -53.10 23.50 24.33
N SER A 517 -53.84 22.76 23.49
CA SER A 517 -53.37 22.25 22.20
C SER A 517 -53.07 23.36 21.21
N ALA A 518 -53.88 24.43 21.17
CA ALA A 518 -53.61 25.58 20.31
C ALA A 518 -52.31 26.31 20.68
N ALA A 519 -52.03 26.47 21.98
CA ALA A 519 -50.81 27.13 22.46
C ALA A 519 -49.56 26.24 22.30
N LEU A 520 -49.65 24.94 22.61
CA LEU A 520 -48.55 23.98 22.45
C LEU A 520 -48.20 23.72 20.98
N ALA A 521 -49.19 23.69 20.07
CA ALA A 521 -48.92 23.53 18.63
C ALA A 521 -48.16 24.72 18.04
N GLN A 522 -48.38 25.94 18.55
CA GLN A 522 -47.65 27.12 18.09
C GLN A 522 -46.22 27.19 18.66
N ALA A 523 -46.06 26.88 19.95
CA ALA A 523 -44.74 26.81 20.59
C ALA A 523 -43.90 25.65 20.03
N GLY A 524 -44.52 24.49 19.78
CA GLY A 524 -43.87 23.31 19.22
C GLY A 524 -43.37 23.52 17.79
N ARG A 525 -44.12 24.23 16.93
CA ARG A 525 -43.68 24.59 15.58
C ARG A 525 -42.45 25.50 15.61
N THR A 526 -42.48 26.54 16.43
CA THR A 526 -41.37 27.50 16.55
C THR A 526 -40.11 26.86 17.14
N MET A 527 -40.24 26.01 18.17
CA MET A 527 -39.12 25.27 18.75
C MET A 527 -38.53 24.23 17.80
N LYS A 528 -39.38 23.58 16.99
CA LYS A 528 -38.94 22.62 15.96
C LYS A 528 -38.14 23.33 14.87
N GLU A 529 -38.64 24.44 14.33
CA GLU A 529 -37.94 25.23 13.31
C GLU A 529 -36.58 25.77 13.78
N LEU A 530 -36.51 26.27 15.03
CA LEU A 530 -35.25 26.75 15.61
C LEU A 530 -34.24 25.61 15.84
N ARG A 531 -34.69 24.46 16.35
CA ARG A 531 -33.83 23.28 16.54
C ARG A 531 -33.35 22.70 15.22
N GLU A 532 -34.21 22.66 14.20
CA GLU A 532 -33.85 22.22 12.85
C GLU A 532 -32.87 23.22 12.18
N ALA A 533 -33.01 24.52 12.40
CA ALA A 533 -32.06 25.51 11.92
C ALA A 533 -30.69 25.42 12.64
N GLN A 534 -30.70 25.24 13.97
CA GLN A 534 -29.48 25.05 14.75
C GLN A 534 -28.79 23.71 14.44
N GLY A 535 -29.56 22.65 14.24
CA GLY A 535 -29.10 21.35 13.75
C GLY A 535 -28.42 21.52 12.40
N ARG A 536 -29.12 22.06 11.40
CA ARG A 536 -28.56 22.32 10.07
C ARG A 536 -27.27 23.15 10.11
N TYR A 537 -27.20 24.19 10.93
CA TYR A 537 -25.98 25.00 11.06
C TYR A 537 -24.83 24.24 11.72
N ARG A 538 -25.10 23.43 12.75
CA ARG A 538 -24.09 22.57 13.39
C ARG A 538 -23.61 21.49 12.42
N ASP A 539 -24.54 20.81 11.76
CA ASP A 539 -24.25 19.76 10.79
C ASP A 539 -23.43 20.32 9.63
N GLU A 540 -23.75 21.51 9.11
CA GLU A 540 -23.00 22.16 8.04
C GLU A 540 -21.59 22.56 8.50
N LYS A 541 -21.44 23.13 9.70
CA LYS A 541 -20.13 23.50 10.26
C LYS A 541 -19.26 22.26 10.53
N GLU A 542 -19.85 21.21 11.10
CA GLU A 542 -19.18 19.94 11.35
C GLU A 542 -18.80 19.27 10.03
N ARG A 543 -19.71 19.24 9.05
CA ARG A 543 -19.44 18.73 7.70
C ARG A 543 -18.29 19.47 7.03
N LEU A 544 -18.23 20.81 7.10
CA LEU A 544 -17.13 21.60 6.56
C LEU A 544 -15.81 21.30 7.28
N ALA A 545 -15.82 21.22 8.62
CA ALA A 545 -14.64 20.88 9.41
C ALA A 545 -14.12 19.46 9.12
N VAL A 546 -15.03 18.47 9.03
CA VAL A 546 -14.71 17.08 8.65
C VAL A 546 -14.23 17.02 7.21
N THR A 547 -14.81 17.81 6.29
CA THR A 547 -14.35 17.88 4.90
C THR A 547 -12.91 18.40 4.85
N LEU A 548 -12.62 19.53 5.49
CA LEU A 548 -11.27 20.11 5.52
C LEU A 548 -10.24 19.20 6.20
N LYS A 549 -10.64 18.46 7.25
CA LYS A 549 -9.78 17.48 7.94
C LYS A 549 -9.56 16.20 7.13
N SER A 550 -10.52 15.80 6.31
CA SER A 550 -10.42 14.60 5.46
C SER A 550 -9.70 14.86 4.14
N ILE A 551 -9.48 16.12 3.74
CA ILE A 551 -8.60 16.46 2.62
C ILE A 551 -7.17 16.03 2.97
N ALA A 552 -6.66 15.06 2.21
CA ALA A 552 -5.31 14.54 2.37
C ALA A 552 -4.22 15.53 1.92
N GLU A 553 -4.55 16.44 1.01
CA GLU A 553 -3.65 17.51 0.57
C GLU A 553 -3.47 18.57 1.65
N ALA A 554 -2.31 19.22 1.65
CA ALA A 554 -2.03 20.31 2.56
C ALA A 554 -2.75 21.56 2.11
N VAL A 555 -3.64 22.09 2.96
CA VAL A 555 -4.39 23.31 2.71
C VAL A 555 -4.02 24.35 3.76
N ILE A 556 -3.55 25.50 3.28
CA ILE A 556 -3.13 26.62 4.11
C ILE A 556 -3.84 27.87 3.61
N ALA A 557 -4.58 28.56 4.48
CA ALA A 557 -5.13 29.88 4.15
C ALA A 557 -4.45 30.97 4.98
N THR A 558 -4.26 32.14 4.38
CA THR A 558 -3.63 33.30 5.00
C THR A 558 -4.54 34.53 4.95
N ASP A 559 -4.30 35.50 5.82
CA ASP A 559 -4.78 36.87 5.64
C ASP A 559 -4.02 37.58 4.50
N THR A 560 -4.40 38.82 4.19
CA THR A 560 -3.73 39.65 3.17
C THR A 560 -2.28 40.05 3.53
N ALA A 561 -1.87 39.87 4.78
CA ALA A 561 -0.50 40.09 5.24
C ALA A 561 0.35 38.81 5.25
N GLY A 562 -0.19 37.69 4.75
CA GLY A 562 0.50 36.41 4.68
C GLY A 562 0.60 35.65 6.00
N ARG A 563 -0.20 36.01 7.02
CA ARG A 563 -0.29 35.24 8.27
C ARG A 563 -1.30 34.12 8.12
N VAL A 564 -0.94 32.93 8.57
CA VAL A 564 -1.80 31.74 8.49
C VAL A 564 -3.05 31.91 9.36
N VAL A 565 -4.22 31.69 8.76
CA VAL A 565 -5.55 31.72 9.41
C VAL A 565 -6.16 30.32 9.48
N LEU A 566 -5.82 29.44 8.52
CA LEU A 566 -6.29 28.05 8.46
C LEU A 566 -5.14 27.14 8.10
N PHE A 567 -5.03 26.02 8.80
CA PHE A 567 -3.96 25.05 8.61
C PHE A 567 -4.49 23.63 8.86
N ASN A 568 -4.74 22.87 7.79
CA ASN A 568 -5.35 21.55 7.92
C ASN A 568 -4.33 20.45 8.32
N GLU A 569 -4.84 19.25 8.62
CA GLU A 569 -4.01 18.11 9.04
C GLU A 569 -2.99 17.69 7.96
N GLY A 570 -3.34 17.83 6.67
CA GLY A 570 -2.41 17.61 5.56
C GLY A 570 -1.20 18.54 5.61
N ALA A 571 -1.41 19.82 5.93
CA ALA A 571 -0.35 20.82 6.06
C ALA A 571 0.58 20.51 7.24
N SER A 572 0.04 20.03 8.36
CA SER A 572 0.85 19.58 9.50
C SER A 572 1.74 18.40 9.16
N LYS A 573 1.19 17.37 8.48
CA LYS A 573 1.97 16.20 8.05
C LYS A 573 3.05 16.55 7.03
N LEU A 574 2.75 17.46 6.11
CA LEU A 574 3.68 17.88 5.07
C LEU A 574 4.85 18.68 5.66
N THR A 575 4.55 19.75 6.41
CA THR A 575 5.54 20.74 6.88
C THR A 575 6.19 20.38 8.22
N GLY A 576 5.53 19.58 9.06
CA GLY A 576 5.97 19.26 10.42
C GLY A 576 5.65 20.35 11.46
N TRP A 577 4.75 21.27 11.15
CA TRP A 577 4.21 22.28 12.08
C TRP A 577 2.83 21.88 12.59
N ASP A 578 2.53 22.13 13.86
CA ASP A 578 1.18 21.94 14.40
C ASP A 578 0.30 23.16 14.11
N GLU A 579 -1.00 22.95 13.89
CA GLU A 579 -1.97 24.02 13.59
C GLU A 579 -1.92 25.17 14.61
N ALA A 580 -1.88 24.84 15.90
CA ALA A 580 -1.85 25.84 16.97
C ALA A 580 -0.58 26.70 16.97
N GLU A 581 0.54 26.19 16.43
CA GLU A 581 1.79 26.93 16.29
C GLU A 581 1.87 27.68 14.97
N ALA A 582 1.23 27.13 13.93
CA ALA A 582 1.23 27.69 12.58
C ALA A 582 0.32 28.91 12.44
N VAL A 583 -0.86 28.89 13.09
CA VAL A 583 -1.82 30.00 13.02
C VAL A 583 -1.20 31.29 13.58
N GLY A 584 -1.31 32.37 12.82
CA GLY A 584 -0.73 33.68 13.13
C GLY A 584 0.73 33.87 12.67
N GLN A 585 1.43 32.80 12.28
CA GLN A 585 2.79 32.88 11.74
C GLN A 585 2.80 33.17 10.22
N SER A 586 3.96 33.56 9.69
CA SER A 586 4.14 33.80 8.25
C SER A 586 4.13 32.48 7.45
N ALA A 587 3.27 32.41 6.43
CA ALA A 587 3.18 31.24 5.55
C ALA A 587 4.49 30.98 4.78
N ALA A 588 5.22 32.02 4.37
CA ALA A 588 6.51 31.90 3.70
C ALA A 588 7.55 31.19 4.58
N HIS A 589 7.54 31.47 5.89
CA HIS A 589 8.43 30.82 6.86
C HIS A 589 8.10 29.33 7.04
N ILE A 590 6.81 29.00 7.11
CA ILE A 590 6.35 27.62 7.31
C ILE A 590 6.58 26.75 6.07
N LEU A 591 6.32 27.30 4.88
CA LEU A 591 6.42 26.56 3.63
C LEU A 591 7.88 26.39 3.15
N GLY A 592 8.75 27.39 3.38
CA GLY A 592 10.17 27.30 3.04
C GLY A 592 10.43 26.75 1.63
N LEU A 593 9.67 27.25 0.65
CA LEU A 593 9.67 26.71 -0.71
C LEU A 593 11.01 26.94 -1.40
N ILE A 594 11.55 25.87 -1.98
CA ILE A 594 12.76 25.90 -2.79
C ILE A 594 12.53 25.25 -4.15
N ARG A 595 13.31 25.67 -5.14
CA ARG A 595 13.41 24.99 -6.44
C ARG A 595 14.31 23.77 -6.33
N THR A 596 13.98 22.71 -7.06
CA THR A 596 14.78 21.49 -7.15
C THR A 596 15.20 21.28 -8.60
N PRO A 597 16.49 21.00 -8.89
CA PRO A 597 17.58 20.70 -7.96
C PRO A 597 18.42 21.91 -7.49
N SER A 598 18.11 23.14 -7.92
CA SER A 598 18.97 24.31 -7.64
C SER A 598 18.99 24.77 -6.17
N GLU A 599 18.07 24.31 -5.34
CA GLU A 599 17.85 24.70 -3.93
C GLU A 599 17.63 26.20 -3.69
N GLU A 600 17.33 26.96 -4.76
CA GLU A 600 17.06 28.39 -4.66
C GLU A 600 15.69 28.66 -3.98
N PRO A 601 15.62 29.58 -3.01
CA PRO A 601 14.35 29.94 -2.37
C PRO A 601 13.42 30.66 -3.36
N LEU A 602 12.13 30.35 -3.30
CA LEU A 602 11.11 31.03 -4.10
C LEU A 602 10.76 32.40 -3.49
N PRO A 603 10.37 33.42 -4.30
CA PRO A 603 9.74 34.63 -3.78
C PRO A 603 8.47 34.32 -2.98
N ASP A 604 8.05 35.25 -2.12
CA ASP A 604 6.88 35.06 -1.26
C ASP A 604 5.63 34.68 -2.09
N PRO A 605 5.11 33.45 -1.92
CA PRO A 605 4.01 32.95 -2.74
C PRO A 605 2.70 33.70 -2.48
N VAL A 606 2.55 34.37 -1.33
CA VAL A 606 1.37 35.18 -1.01
C VAL A 606 1.34 36.43 -1.88
N SER A 607 2.43 37.18 -1.89
CA SER A 607 2.58 38.38 -2.72
C SER A 607 2.31 38.09 -4.20
N LEU A 608 2.81 36.97 -4.72
CA LEU A 608 2.62 36.57 -6.12
C LEU A 608 1.14 36.33 -6.49
N VAL A 609 0.36 35.74 -5.58
CA VAL A 609 -1.08 35.50 -5.81
C VAL A 609 -1.88 36.81 -5.70
N LEU A 610 -1.54 37.67 -4.73
CA LEU A 610 -2.18 38.96 -4.55
C LEU A 610 -1.92 39.91 -5.72
N ASP A 611 -0.69 39.98 -6.22
CA ASP A 611 -0.29 40.84 -7.35
C ASP A 611 -0.99 40.42 -8.65
N LYS A 612 -1.19 39.11 -8.87
CA LYS A 612 -1.87 38.58 -10.05
C LYS A 612 -3.39 38.72 -9.98
N GLY A 613 -3.98 38.73 -8.77
CA GLY A 613 -5.43 38.82 -8.57
C GLY A 613 -6.22 37.57 -9.01
N GLY A 614 -5.56 36.42 -9.17
CA GLY A 614 -6.17 35.16 -9.63
C GLY A 614 -5.29 33.93 -9.37
N PRO A 615 -5.75 32.71 -9.74
CA PRO A 615 -5.02 31.48 -9.48
C PRO A 615 -3.61 31.48 -10.08
N VAL A 616 -2.64 31.00 -9.30
CA VAL A 616 -1.24 30.80 -9.69
C VAL A 616 -0.91 29.33 -9.60
N GLU A 617 -0.57 28.74 -10.75
CA GLU A 617 0.05 27.43 -10.83
C GLU A 617 1.57 27.59 -10.79
N TYR A 618 2.23 26.73 -10.02
CA TYR A 618 3.67 26.72 -9.87
C TYR A 618 4.29 25.54 -10.64
N PRO A 619 5.55 25.65 -11.09
CA PRO A 619 6.25 24.54 -11.73
C PRO A 619 6.34 23.29 -10.83
N ASN A 620 6.37 22.09 -11.44
CA ASN A 620 6.43 20.80 -10.72
C ASN A 620 7.78 20.50 -10.02
N GLU A 621 8.69 21.46 -10.03
CA GLU A 621 10.08 21.34 -9.55
C GLU A 621 10.27 22.03 -8.20
N LEU A 622 9.25 21.99 -7.34
CA LEU A 622 9.30 22.60 -6.01
C LEU A 622 9.43 21.56 -4.90
N ALA A 623 10.07 21.98 -3.81
CA ALA A 623 10.07 21.25 -2.56
C ALA A 623 9.75 22.17 -1.37
N VAL A 624 9.01 21.62 -0.41
CA VAL A 624 8.85 22.20 0.93
C VAL A 624 10.01 21.73 1.79
N LYS A 625 10.65 22.66 2.48
CA LYS A 625 11.60 22.35 3.53
C LYS A 625 10.87 22.19 4.85
N ALA A 626 10.62 20.95 5.25
CA ALA A 626 9.94 20.65 6.51
C ALA A 626 10.77 21.13 7.71
N ARG A 627 10.11 21.32 8.87
CA ARG A 627 10.72 21.83 10.11
C ARG A 627 11.95 21.03 10.59
N ASN A 628 11.97 19.73 10.30
CA ASN A 628 13.08 18.83 10.62
C ASN A 628 14.23 18.86 9.58
N GLY A 629 14.17 19.76 8.59
CA GLY A 629 15.15 19.89 7.51
C GLY A 629 14.93 18.97 6.31
N THR A 630 13.91 18.10 6.34
CA THR A 630 13.64 17.18 5.22
C THR A 630 13.03 17.94 4.05
N LEU A 631 13.58 17.75 2.85
CA LEU A 631 12.99 18.26 1.61
C LEU A 631 11.92 17.30 1.10
N LYS A 632 10.72 17.81 0.88
CA LYS A 632 9.60 17.04 0.31
C LYS A 632 9.18 17.66 -1.02
N PRO A 633 9.21 16.91 -2.13
CA PRO A 633 8.77 17.43 -3.43
C PRO A 633 7.26 17.68 -3.39
N VAL A 634 6.83 18.83 -3.90
CA VAL A 634 5.42 19.24 -3.88
C VAL A 634 4.97 19.82 -5.21
N ALA A 635 3.69 19.63 -5.53
CA ALA A 635 2.97 20.50 -6.46
C ALA A 635 2.21 21.55 -5.64
N LEU A 636 2.23 22.80 -6.10
CA LEU A 636 1.63 23.94 -5.39
C LEU A 636 0.67 24.68 -6.30
N CYS A 637 -0.51 25.02 -5.77
CA CYS A 637 -1.45 25.96 -6.36
C CYS A 637 -1.87 27.00 -5.32
N GLY A 638 -1.99 28.26 -5.72
CA GLY A 638 -2.43 29.35 -4.85
C GLY A 638 -3.55 30.18 -5.50
N ALA A 639 -4.55 30.59 -4.73
CA ALA A 639 -5.66 31.43 -5.21
C ALA A 639 -6.13 32.46 -4.16
N PRO A 640 -6.62 33.64 -4.57
CA PRO A 640 -7.15 34.63 -3.63
C PRO A 640 -8.49 34.19 -3.04
N ILE A 641 -8.72 34.52 -1.77
CA ILE A 641 -10.02 34.38 -1.09
C ILE A 641 -10.72 35.73 -1.16
N VAL A 642 -11.92 35.76 -1.75
CA VAL A 642 -12.73 36.97 -1.91
C VAL A 642 -13.97 36.92 -1.02
N ASP A 643 -14.35 38.06 -0.45
CA ASP A 643 -15.58 38.20 0.32
C ASP A 643 -16.81 38.42 -0.58
N HIS A 644 -17.99 38.53 0.04
CA HIS A 644 -19.27 38.75 -0.66
C HIS A 644 -19.38 40.12 -1.35
N GLN A 645 -18.47 41.05 -1.05
CA GLN A 645 -18.39 42.38 -1.66
C GLN A 645 -17.30 42.45 -2.75
N GLY A 646 -16.61 41.33 -3.03
CA GLY A 646 -15.55 41.23 -4.03
C GLY A 646 -14.17 41.70 -3.55
N GLY A 647 -14.00 41.97 -2.25
CA GLY A 647 -12.73 42.31 -1.64
C GLY A 647 -11.88 41.07 -1.34
N THR A 648 -10.58 41.11 -1.66
CA THR A 648 -9.65 40.03 -1.28
C THR A 648 -9.37 40.08 0.21
N VAL A 649 -9.73 39.02 0.92
CA VAL A 649 -9.54 38.87 2.37
C VAL A 649 -8.35 37.98 2.73
N GLY A 650 -7.77 37.27 1.76
CA GLY A 650 -6.68 36.33 2.00
C GLY A 650 -6.24 35.55 0.77
N VAL A 651 -5.37 34.55 0.98
CA VAL A 651 -4.90 33.61 -0.04
C VAL A 651 -5.03 32.19 0.49
N ILE A 652 -5.41 31.25 -0.37
CA ILE A 652 -5.42 29.82 -0.06
C ILE A 652 -4.41 29.08 -0.94
N PHE A 653 -3.62 28.21 -0.32
CA PHE A 653 -2.67 27.31 -0.97
C PHE A 653 -3.10 25.87 -0.80
N ALA A 654 -3.01 25.11 -1.88
CA ALA A 654 -3.11 23.65 -1.89
C ALA A 654 -1.76 23.06 -2.30
N LEU A 655 -1.21 22.18 -1.46
CA LEU A 655 0.06 21.49 -1.72
C LEU A 655 -0.16 19.98 -1.72
N ARG A 656 0.34 19.34 -2.78
CA ARG A 656 0.31 17.89 -2.94
C ARG A 656 1.71 17.31 -2.77
N ASP A 657 1.87 16.38 -1.83
CA ASP A 657 3.13 15.65 -1.62
C ASP A 657 3.37 14.66 -2.78
N LEU A 658 4.46 14.87 -3.52
CA LEU A 658 4.85 14.02 -4.67
C LEU A 658 5.82 12.90 -4.28
N THR A 659 6.11 12.69 -2.99
CA THR A 659 7.10 11.72 -2.51
C THR A 659 6.75 10.30 -2.95
N TYR A 660 5.51 9.87 -2.76
CA TYR A 660 5.09 8.51 -3.13
C TYR A 660 5.05 8.32 -4.64
N GLN A 661 4.57 9.33 -5.38
CA GLN A 661 4.51 9.29 -6.84
C GLN A 661 5.91 9.18 -7.46
N LYS A 662 6.86 10.04 -7.07
CA LYS A 662 8.26 9.96 -7.55
C LYS A 662 8.92 8.63 -7.16
N LYS A 663 8.64 8.09 -5.97
CA LYS A 663 9.11 6.76 -5.56
C LYS A 663 8.53 5.66 -6.43
N MET A 664 7.22 5.70 -6.72
CA MET A 664 6.55 4.68 -7.49
C MET A 664 6.93 4.72 -8.96
N GLU A 665 7.12 5.92 -9.54
CA GLU A 665 7.71 6.10 -10.88
C GLU A 665 9.11 5.48 -10.95
N THR A 666 9.94 5.68 -9.93
CA THR A 666 11.27 5.07 -9.82
C THR A 666 11.20 3.55 -9.70
N GLU A 667 10.28 3.01 -8.90
CA GLU A 667 10.08 1.57 -8.73
C GLU A 667 9.50 0.90 -9.98
N VAL A 668 8.59 1.56 -10.71
CA VAL A 668 8.10 1.10 -12.01
C VAL A 668 9.23 1.08 -13.03
N LEU A 669 10.09 2.10 -13.06
CA LEU A 669 11.29 2.11 -13.90
C LEU A 669 12.23 0.94 -13.56
N ARG A 670 12.43 0.66 -12.26
CA ARG A 670 13.22 -0.50 -11.79
C ARG A 670 12.59 -1.83 -12.16
N ALA A 671 11.28 -1.98 -11.99
CA ALA A 671 10.54 -3.19 -12.35
C ALA A 671 10.60 -3.46 -13.87
N ARG A 672 10.42 -2.43 -14.70
CA ARG A 672 10.60 -2.52 -16.17
C ARG A 672 12.04 -2.89 -16.55
N LYS A 673 13.04 -2.36 -15.83
CA LYS A 673 14.45 -2.76 -16.00
C LYS A 673 14.68 -4.23 -15.64
N LEU A 674 14.07 -4.72 -14.55
CA LEU A 674 14.18 -6.12 -14.10
C LEU A 674 13.44 -7.10 -15.01
N ASP A 675 12.27 -6.75 -15.53
CA ASP A 675 11.54 -7.58 -16.49
C ASP A 675 12.27 -7.69 -17.84
N SER A 676 12.93 -6.60 -18.27
CA SER A 676 13.83 -6.62 -19.42
C SER A 676 15.03 -7.55 -19.20
N ILE A 677 15.54 -7.65 -17.97
CA ILE A 677 16.61 -8.59 -17.56
C ILE A 677 16.13 -10.06 -17.58
N ARG A 678 14.86 -10.32 -17.24
CA ARG A 678 14.28 -11.68 -17.24
C ARG A 678 14.15 -12.27 -18.65
N ILE A 679 13.83 -11.46 -19.65
CA ILE A 679 13.80 -11.86 -21.08
C ILE A 679 15.24 -12.00 -21.64
N LEU A 680 16.19 -11.19 -21.14
CA LEU A 680 17.61 -11.11 -21.53
C LEU A 680 18.33 -12.45 -21.28
N ALA A 681 18.03 -13.12 -20.17
CA ALA A 681 18.76 -14.30 -19.70
C ALA A 681 18.74 -15.50 -20.68
N GLY A 682 17.65 -15.70 -21.42
CA GLY A 682 17.53 -16.83 -22.36
C GLY A 682 18.36 -16.68 -23.65
N GLY A 683 18.50 -15.45 -24.16
CA GLY A 683 19.32 -15.16 -25.35
C GLY A 683 20.81 -15.13 -25.05
N ILE A 684 21.18 -14.54 -23.91
CA ILE A 684 22.58 -14.45 -23.45
C ILE A 684 23.17 -15.83 -23.19
N ALA A 685 22.43 -16.71 -22.51
CA ALA A 685 22.91 -18.06 -22.20
C ALA A 685 23.24 -18.85 -23.48
N HIS A 686 22.42 -18.67 -24.52
CA HIS A 686 22.64 -19.31 -25.81
C HIS A 686 23.91 -18.80 -26.50
N ASP A 687 24.11 -17.49 -26.58
CA ASP A 687 25.27 -16.90 -27.26
C ASP A 687 26.57 -17.17 -26.50
N PHE A 688 26.52 -17.14 -25.16
CA PHE A 688 27.64 -17.53 -24.32
C PHE A 688 28.04 -19.00 -24.56
N ASN A 689 27.05 -19.91 -24.61
CA ASN A 689 27.29 -21.32 -24.89
C ASN A 689 27.89 -21.56 -26.30
N ASN A 690 27.49 -20.77 -27.29
CA ASN A 690 28.05 -20.85 -28.65
C ASN A 690 29.51 -20.43 -28.70
N ILE A 691 29.87 -19.35 -28.00
CA ILE A 691 31.26 -18.90 -27.88
C ILE A 691 32.09 -19.97 -27.15
N MET A 692 31.55 -20.54 -26.07
CA MET A 692 32.22 -21.62 -25.33
C MET A 692 32.45 -22.87 -26.17
N MET A 693 31.47 -23.26 -26.99
CA MET A 693 31.62 -24.38 -27.94
C MET A 693 32.75 -24.11 -28.95
N GLY A 694 32.84 -22.89 -29.48
CA GLY A 694 33.90 -22.51 -30.42
C GLY A 694 35.30 -22.55 -29.80
N ILE A 695 35.45 -22.05 -28.56
CA ILE A 695 36.72 -22.09 -27.83
C ILE A 695 37.12 -23.53 -27.54
N LEU A 696 36.22 -24.31 -26.91
CA LEU A 696 36.51 -25.69 -26.53
C LEU A 696 36.78 -26.58 -27.74
N GLY A 697 36.01 -26.41 -28.82
CA GLY A 697 36.19 -27.14 -30.07
C GLY A 697 37.55 -26.87 -30.71
N ASN A 698 37.96 -25.61 -30.81
CA ASN A 698 39.27 -25.26 -31.37
C ASN A 698 40.43 -25.71 -30.49
N LEU A 699 40.31 -25.63 -29.15
CA LEU A 699 41.32 -26.17 -28.23
C LEU A 699 41.46 -27.70 -28.35
N ASN A 700 40.36 -28.43 -28.51
CA ASN A 700 40.39 -29.87 -28.74
C ASN A 700 41.06 -30.22 -30.07
N LEU A 701 40.76 -29.48 -31.14
CA LEU A 701 41.42 -29.64 -32.43
C LEU A 701 42.91 -29.29 -32.36
N ALA A 702 43.29 -28.22 -31.64
CA ALA A 702 44.68 -27.85 -31.40
C ALA A 702 45.46 -28.98 -30.72
N ARG A 703 44.87 -29.65 -29.72
CA ARG A 703 45.47 -30.83 -29.08
C ARG A 703 45.69 -32.00 -30.04
N MET A 704 44.83 -32.16 -31.05
CA MET A 704 45.00 -33.18 -32.10
C MET A 704 46.10 -32.81 -33.12
N PHE A 705 46.39 -31.52 -33.30
CA PHE A 705 47.34 -31.01 -34.30
C PHE A 705 48.69 -30.58 -33.72
N LEU A 706 49.07 -31.04 -32.52
CA LEU A 706 50.34 -30.68 -31.88
C LEU A 706 51.58 -30.93 -32.76
N ASN A 707 51.54 -31.93 -33.63
CA ASN A 707 52.64 -32.26 -34.56
C ASN A 707 52.49 -31.61 -35.96
N GLN A 708 51.51 -30.71 -36.14
CA GLN A 708 51.19 -30.05 -37.42
C GLN A 708 51.06 -28.53 -37.21
N PRO A 709 52.18 -27.78 -37.14
CA PRO A 709 52.20 -26.35 -36.82
C PRO A 709 51.26 -25.51 -37.71
N ASP A 710 51.23 -25.82 -39.01
CA ASP A 710 50.40 -25.13 -40.00
C ASP A 710 48.88 -25.25 -39.72
N LYS A 711 48.45 -26.29 -39.02
CA LYS A 711 47.05 -26.50 -38.61
C LYS A 711 46.79 -26.10 -37.17
N LEU A 712 47.83 -26.02 -36.34
CA LEU A 712 47.74 -25.66 -34.93
C LEU A 712 47.48 -24.16 -34.76
N GLU A 713 48.29 -23.32 -35.42
CA GLU A 713 48.22 -21.86 -35.30
C GLU A 713 46.82 -21.29 -35.62
N PRO A 714 46.16 -21.67 -36.74
CA PRO A 714 44.80 -21.18 -37.02
C PRO A 714 43.77 -21.57 -35.95
N ARG A 715 43.95 -22.71 -35.26
CA ARG A 715 43.01 -23.17 -34.23
C ARG A 715 43.21 -22.41 -32.92
N LEU A 716 44.47 -22.19 -32.52
CA LEU A 716 44.78 -21.38 -31.35
C LEU A 716 44.31 -19.93 -31.55
N ALA A 717 44.55 -19.35 -32.73
CA ALA A 717 44.07 -18.02 -33.08
C ALA A 717 42.54 -17.90 -33.03
N GLU A 718 41.80 -18.91 -33.50
CA GLU A 718 40.33 -18.89 -33.47
C GLU A 718 39.78 -19.09 -32.04
N ALA A 719 40.45 -19.90 -31.22
CA ALA A 719 40.12 -20.00 -29.80
C ALA A 719 40.36 -18.67 -29.06
N GLU A 720 41.47 -17.98 -29.34
CA GLU A 720 41.78 -16.66 -28.76
C GLU A 720 40.74 -15.61 -29.16
N LYS A 721 40.34 -15.55 -30.43
CA LYS A 721 39.23 -14.69 -30.89
C LYS A 721 37.92 -15.00 -30.16
N GLY A 722 37.63 -16.28 -29.91
CA GLY A 722 36.48 -16.69 -29.12
C GLY A 722 36.51 -16.12 -27.70
N VAL A 723 37.66 -16.16 -27.03
CA VAL A 723 37.85 -15.60 -25.68
C VAL A 723 37.65 -14.08 -25.67
N LEU A 724 38.17 -13.38 -26.69
CA LEU A 724 37.97 -11.93 -26.84
C LEU A 724 36.48 -11.58 -27.06
N ARG A 725 35.75 -12.35 -27.87
CA ARG A 725 34.29 -12.18 -28.03
C ARG A 725 33.52 -12.42 -26.73
N ALA A 726 33.90 -13.41 -25.93
CA ALA A 726 33.30 -13.64 -24.62
C ALA A 726 33.54 -12.46 -23.66
N LYS A 727 34.73 -11.88 -23.71
CA LYS A 727 35.09 -10.67 -22.94
C LYS A 727 34.21 -9.48 -23.34
N GLU A 728 34.05 -9.23 -24.63
CA GLU A 728 33.18 -8.17 -25.16
C GLU A 728 31.73 -8.36 -24.72
N LEU A 729 31.17 -9.56 -24.88
CA LEU A 729 29.79 -9.87 -24.45
C LEU A 729 29.61 -9.61 -22.95
N THR A 730 30.58 -10.02 -22.13
CA THR A 730 30.54 -9.79 -20.67
C THR A 730 30.55 -8.30 -20.33
N GLN A 731 31.35 -7.50 -21.05
CA GLN A 731 31.39 -6.04 -20.89
C GLN A 731 30.07 -5.38 -21.31
N GLN A 732 29.45 -5.82 -22.41
CA GLN A 732 28.15 -5.33 -22.87
C GLN A 732 27.04 -5.55 -21.81
N LEU A 733 27.03 -6.73 -21.18
CA LEU A 733 26.10 -7.04 -20.10
C LEU A 733 26.32 -6.19 -18.86
N LEU A 734 27.58 -5.97 -18.50
CA LEU A 734 27.94 -5.13 -17.35
C LEU A 734 27.57 -3.66 -17.58
N GLY A 735 27.75 -3.17 -18.82
CA GLY A 735 27.36 -1.82 -19.23
C GLY A 735 25.85 -1.57 -19.14
N LEU A 736 25.02 -2.57 -19.47
CA LEU A 736 23.56 -2.52 -19.29
C LEU A 736 23.16 -2.53 -17.79
N ALA A 737 23.89 -3.29 -16.97
CA ALA A 737 23.59 -3.45 -15.55
C ALA A 737 23.92 -2.19 -14.73
N LYS A 738 25.10 -1.58 -14.93
CA LYS A 738 25.66 -0.57 -14.02
C LYS A 738 25.32 0.89 -14.33
N GLY A 739 24.92 1.24 -15.56
CA GLY A 739 24.41 2.59 -15.87
C GLY A 739 25.34 3.76 -15.49
N GLY A 740 26.66 3.60 -15.65
CA GLY A 740 27.65 4.67 -15.37
C GLY A 740 27.70 5.77 -16.44
N THR A 741 28.25 6.92 -16.08
CA THR A 741 28.59 8.03 -16.98
C THR A 741 29.74 7.65 -17.93
N PRO A 742 29.66 7.96 -19.24
CA PRO A 742 30.70 7.63 -20.21
C PRO A 742 32.00 8.41 -19.92
N ILE A 743 33.15 7.74 -20.06
CA ILE A 743 34.46 8.39 -19.94
C ILE A 743 34.86 8.90 -21.32
N LYS A 744 34.61 10.18 -21.57
CA LYS A 744 34.83 10.80 -22.87
C LYS A 744 36.31 11.14 -23.10
N LYS A 745 36.80 10.89 -24.31
CA LYS A 745 38.10 11.33 -24.81
C LYS A 745 37.91 12.02 -26.16
N THR A 746 38.60 13.13 -26.34
CA THR A 746 38.62 13.86 -27.60
C THR A 746 39.28 13.00 -28.67
N THR A 747 38.49 12.66 -29.69
CA THR A 747 38.88 11.64 -30.67
C THR A 747 38.57 12.12 -32.09
N ALA A 748 39.47 11.78 -33.02
CA ALA A 748 39.27 12.00 -34.44
C ALA A 748 38.32 10.92 -35.01
N ILE A 749 37.06 11.28 -35.21
CA ILE A 749 36.01 10.31 -35.54
C ILE A 749 36.21 9.66 -36.91
N ALA A 750 36.82 10.37 -37.86
CA ALA A 750 37.09 9.86 -39.21
C ALA A 750 37.97 8.60 -39.20
N GLN A 751 38.99 8.56 -38.34
CA GLN A 751 39.86 7.39 -38.22
C GLN A 751 39.10 6.20 -37.61
N MET A 752 38.30 6.45 -36.58
CA MET A 752 37.47 5.43 -35.93
C MET A 752 36.45 4.81 -36.89
N LEU A 753 35.82 5.62 -37.75
CA LEU A 753 34.87 5.14 -38.77
C LEU A 753 35.55 4.22 -39.79
N ARG A 754 36.77 4.56 -40.24
CA ARG A 754 37.56 3.72 -41.16
C ARG A 754 37.97 2.40 -40.50
N GLU A 755 38.57 2.46 -39.32
CA GLU A 755 39.02 1.27 -38.58
C GLU A 755 37.86 0.33 -38.23
N GLY A 756 36.72 0.88 -37.79
CA GLY A 756 35.52 0.11 -37.48
C GLY A 756 34.91 -0.58 -38.71
N ALA A 757 34.86 0.13 -39.84
CA ALA A 757 34.39 -0.41 -41.11
C ALA A 757 35.30 -1.53 -41.63
N ASP A 758 36.61 -1.32 -41.64
CA ASP A 758 37.58 -2.33 -42.03
C ASP A 758 37.46 -3.58 -41.14
N PHE A 759 37.35 -3.41 -39.82
CA PHE A 759 37.21 -4.53 -38.88
C PHE A 759 35.94 -5.36 -39.11
N VAL A 760 34.78 -4.73 -39.30
CA VAL A 760 33.48 -5.42 -39.40
C VAL A 760 33.22 -6.00 -40.79
N LEU A 761 33.62 -5.28 -41.84
CA LEU A 761 33.32 -5.62 -43.22
C LEU A 761 34.44 -6.41 -43.91
N SER A 762 35.61 -6.56 -43.28
CA SER A 762 36.72 -7.38 -43.80
C SER A 762 36.26 -8.81 -44.09
N GLY A 763 36.60 -9.30 -45.29
CA GLY A 763 36.22 -10.62 -45.77
C GLY A 763 34.73 -10.79 -46.11
N SER A 764 33.93 -9.72 -46.09
CA SER A 764 32.52 -9.75 -46.51
C SER A 764 32.32 -9.43 -47.99
N ASN A 765 31.15 -9.74 -48.54
CA ASN A 765 30.72 -9.38 -49.89
C ASN A 765 30.14 -7.96 -50.00
N VAL A 766 30.29 -7.14 -48.95
CA VAL A 766 29.78 -5.77 -48.87
C VAL A 766 30.94 -4.80 -49.08
N LYS A 767 30.77 -3.82 -49.98
CA LYS A 767 31.74 -2.75 -50.22
C LYS A 767 31.46 -1.57 -49.29
N VAL A 768 32.50 -0.84 -48.92
CA VAL A 768 32.37 0.41 -48.15
C VAL A 768 32.92 1.58 -48.96
N ALA A 769 32.19 2.70 -48.94
CA ALA A 769 32.60 3.98 -49.52
C ALA A 769 32.58 5.06 -48.44
N PHE A 770 33.64 5.88 -48.40
CA PHE A 770 33.81 6.93 -47.40
C PHE A 770 33.74 8.31 -48.04
N ASP A 771 33.02 9.22 -47.40
CA ASP A 771 33.04 10.65 -47.67
C ASP A 771 33.33 11.38 -46.35
N LEU A 772 34.62 11.50 -46.02
CA LEU A 772 35.11 11.98 -44.73
C LEU A 772 36.09 13.14 -44.99
N PRO A 773 35.66 14.40 -44.81
CA PRO A 773 36.51 15.57 -44.95
C PRO A 773 37.66 15.57 -43.94
N ASP A 774 38.82 16.10 -44.33
CA ASP A 774 40.00 16.20 -43.45
C ASP A 774 39.85 17.28 -42.37
N ASP A 775 38.89 18.20 -42.53
CA ASP A 775 38.57 19.31 -41.62
C ASP A 775 37.43 18.99 -40.63
N LEU A 776 37.11 17.71 -40.44
CA LEU A 776 36.15 17.27 -39.42
C LEU A 776 36.60 17.66 -38.01
N GLN A 777 35.70 18.30 -37.27
CA GLN A 777 35.95 18.66 -35.87
C GLN A 777 36.09 17.40 -35.00
N PRO A 778 36.97 17.41 -33.98
CA PRO A 778 37.09 16.31 -33.05
C PRO A 778 35.82 16.21 -32.19
N VAL A 779 35.58 15.04 -31.58
CA VAL A 779 34.42 14.80 -30.71
C VAL A 779 34.83 14.19 -29.39
N ASP A 780 34.14 14.56 -28.31
CA ASP A 780 34.37 14.01 -26.97
C ASP A 780 33.53 12.74 -26.77
N VAL A 781 34.17 11.59 -26.97
CA VAL A 781 33.49 10.29 -26.98
C VAL A 781 34.20 9.24 -26.15
N ASP A 782 33.43 8.37 -25.51
CA ASP A 782 33.96 7.10 -25.00
C ASP A 782 34.27 6.20 -26.21
N VAL A 783 35.56 6.02 -26.49
CA VAL A 783 36.08 5.27 -27.64
C VAL A 783 35.49 3.86 -27.72
N ALA A 784 35.31 3.18 -26.58
CA ALA A 784 34.78 1.82 -26.57
C ALA A 784 33.28 1.80 -26.92
N GLN A 785 32.51 2.73 -26.34
CA GLN A 785 31.08 2.85 -26.64
C GLN A 785 30.82 3.32 -28.07
N MET A 786 31.67 4.21 -28.60
CA MET A 786 31.51 4.70 -29.98
C MET A 786 31.88 3.63 -31.01
N ASN A 787 32.94 2.85 -30.77
CA ASN A 787 33.23 1.65 -31.59
C ASN A 787 32.06 0.65 -31.57
N GLN A 788 31.35 0.53 -30.44
CA GLN A 788 30.16 -0.30 -30.35
C GLN A 788 28.98 0.26 -31.18
N VAL A 789 28.78 1.57 -31.22
CA VAL A 789 27.79 2.23 -32.10
C VAL A 789 28.07 1.92 -33.56
N ILE A 790 29.31 2.17 -34.00
CA ILE A 790 29.75 1.95 -35.38
C ILE A 790 29.58 0.48 -35.77
N SER A 791 30.05 -0.44 -34.93
CA SER A 791 29.94 -1.87 -35.18
C SER A 791 28.48 -2.33 -35.31
N ASN A 792 27.58 -1.89 -34.43
CA ASN A 792 26.16 -2.25 -34.50
C ASN A 792 25.49 -1.78 -35.79
N LEU A 793 25.78 -0.57 -36.26
CA LEU A 793 25.22 -0.05 -37.51
C LEU A 793 25.74 -0.83 -38.73
N LEU A 794 27.04 -1.11 -38.77
CA LEU A 794 27.66 -1.83 -39.89
C LEU A 794 27.25 -3.30 -39.95
N ILE A 795 27.12 -3.96 -38.80
CA ILE A 795 26.58 -5.33 -38.72
C ILE A 795 25.14 -5.35 -39.22
N ASN A 796 24.32 -4.37 -38.83
CA ASN A 796 22.94 -4.27 -39.30
C ASN A 796 22.86 -4.05 -40.82
N ALA A 797 23.68 -3.15 -41.37
CA ALA A 797 23.78 -2.91 -42.80
C ALA A 797 24.19 -4.19 -43.57
N LYS A 798 25.24 -4.88 -43.10
CA LYS A 798 25.69 -6.17 -43.67
C LYS A 798 24.57 -7.22 -43.66
N GLN A 799 23.85 -7.35 -42.55
CA GLN A 799 22.76 -8.31 -42.43
C GLN A 799 21.54 -7.93 -43.29
N ALA A 800 21.33 -6.64 -43.56
CA ALA A 800 20.29 -6.18 -44.47
C ALA A 800 20.63 -6.45 -45.95
N MET A 801 21.90 -6.75 -46.25
CA MET A 801 22.44 -7.00 -47.60
C MET A 801 23.12 -8.38 -47.74
N PRO A 802 22.40 -9.51 -47.53
CA PRO A 802 23.00 -10.84 -47.55
C PRO A 802 23.64 -11.24 -48.89
N LYS A 803 23.19 -10.65 -50.00
CA LYS A 803 23.74 -10.87 -51.35
C LYS A 803 24.94 -9.96 -51.68
N GLY A 804 25.36 -9.11 -50.74
CA GLY A 804 26.33 -8.04 -50.97
C GLY A 804 25.63 -6.74 -51.37
N GLY A 805 26.41 -5.66 -51.43
CA GLY A 805 25.92 -4.29 -51.66
C GLY A 805 26.98 -3.26 -51.24
N THR A 806 26.61 -1.98 -51.22
CA THR A 806 27.52 -0.91 -50.77
C THR A 806 26.98 -0.24 -49.50
N VAL A 807 27.86 0.00 -48.53
CA VAL A 807 27.62 0.88 -47.39
C VAL A 807 28.35 2.20 -47.65
N TRP A 808 27.64 3.32 -47.55
CA TRP A 808 28.26 4.65 -47.56
C TRP A 808 28.34 5.19 -46.14
N ILE A 809 29.51 5.69 -45.78
CA ILE A 809 29.76 6.35 -44.50
C ILE A 809 30.23 7.75 -44.83
N SER A 810 29.42 8.75 -44.53
CA SER A 810 29.78 10.16 -44.66
C SER A 810 29.79 10.86 -43.31
N ALA A 811 30.59 11.91 -43.19
CA ALA A 811 30.55 12.79 -42.02
C ALA A 811 30.80 14.24 -42.43
N GLU A 812 30.12 15.17 -41.77
CA GLU A 812 30.26 16.61 -42.00
C GLU A 812 30.11 17.41 -40.71
N ASN A 813 30.70 18.61 -40.66
CA ASN A 813 30.46 19.56 -39.57
C ASN A 813 29.12 20.26 -39.82
N CYS A 814 28.23 20.25 -38.83
CA CYS A 814 26.89 20.85 -38.92
C CYS A 814 26.62 21.75 -37.72
N GLN A 815 25.74 22.74 -37.90
CA GLN A 815 25.34 23.66 -36.84
C GLN A 815 23.85 23.50 -36.57
N VAL A 816 23.51 23.07 -35.37
CA VAL A 816 22.12 22.86 -34.94
C VAL A 816 21.59 24.19 -34.40
N ARG A 817 20.47 24.66 -34.93
CA ARG A 817 19.77 25.90 -34.50
C ARG A 817 18.41 25.57 -33.90
N GLU A 818 17.87 26.50 -33.12
CA GLU A 818 16.52 26.43 -32.55
C GLU A 818 15.46 26.29 -33.66
N GLY A 819 14.60 25.27 -33.58
CA GLY A 819 13.57 24.98 -34.61
C GLY A 819 13.95 23.95 -35.69
N SER A 820 15.13 23.34 -35.61
CA SER A 820 15.60 22.30 -36.55
C SER A 820 14.87 20.95 -36.48
N GLY A 821 13.91 20.77 -35.56
CA GLY A 821 13.16 19.52 -35.36
C GLY A 821 13.97 18.41 -34.67
N LEU A 822 15.24 18.64 -34.35
CA LEU A 822 16.09 17.72 -33.60
C LEU A 822 16.03 18.03 -32.09
N PRO A 823 15.98 17.01 -31.21
CA PRO A 823 15.97 17.20 -29.77
C PRO A 823 17.39 17.47 -29.23
N LEU A 824 18.09 18.45 -29.81
CA LEU A 824 19.45 18.85 -29.48
C LEU A 824 19.52 20.35 -29.16
N PRO A 825 20.35 20.78 -28.19
CA PRO A 825 20.59 22.20 -27.96
C PRO A 825 21.31 22.85 -29.15
N GLU A 826 21.21 24.18 -29.25
CA GLU A 826 21.95 24.95 -30.26
C GLU A 826 23.46 24.81 -30.05
N GLY A 827 24.21 24.55 -31.13
CA GLY A 827 25.65 24.34 -31.06
C GLY A 827 26.28 23.72 -32.30
N SER A 828 27.59 23.48 -32.22
CA SER A 828 28.40 22.82 -33.26
C SER A 828 28.39 21.31 -33.05
N TYR A 829 28.07 20.57 -34.11
CA TYR A 829 27.95 19.12 -34.10
C TYR A 829 28.67 18.50 -35.30
N VAL A 830 29.17 17.29 -35.13
CA VAL A 830 29.58 16.42 -36.23
C VAL A 830 28.39 15.52 -36.58
N HIS A 831 27.93 15.60 -37.82
CA HIS A 831 26.92 14.72 -38.40
C HIS A 831 27.61 13.56 -39.09
N ILE A 832 27.12 12.35 -38.86
CA ILE A 832 27.61 11.12 -39.48
C ILE A 832 26.41 10.40 -40.07
N ALA A 833 26.46 10.04 -41.35
CA ALA A 833 25.43 9.25 -42.01
C ALA A 833 25.98 7.88 -42.41
N VAL A 834 25.29 6.82 -42.00
CA VAL A 834 25.56 5.44 -42.41
C VAL A 834 24.39 4.96 -43.26
N ARG A 835 24.62 4.82 -44.56
CA ARG A 835 23.63 4.41 -45.56
C ARG A 835 23.90 3.01 -46.09
N ASP A 836 22.87 2.19 -46.16
CA ASP A 836 22.92 0.85 -46.78
C ASP A 836 21.95 0.70 -47.97
N GLU A 837 22.22 -0.32 -48.79
CA GLU A 837 21.40 -0.80 -49.92
C GLU A 837 20.52 -2.00 -49.54
N GLY A 838 20.25 -2.17 -48.25
CA GLY A 838 19.55 -3.33 -47.72
C GLY A 838 18.05 -3.35 -48.02
N VAL A 839 17.37 -4.30 -47.39
CA VAL A 839 15.91 -4.46 -47.51
C VAL A 839 15.08 -3.30 -46.93
N GLY A 840 15.72 -2.34 -46.25
CA GLY A 840 15.04 -1.22 -45.59
C GLY A 840 14.14 -1.64 -44.42
N ILE A 841 13.49 -0.66 -43.81
CA ILE A 841 12.66 -0.80 -42.61
C ILE A 841 11.27 -0.24 -42.93
N LYS A 842 10.21 -0.99 -42.60
CA LYS A 842 8.83 -0.54 -42.78
C LYS A 842 8.52 0.66 -41.87
N ALA A 843 7.71 1.60 -42.37
CA ALA A 843 7.30 2.79 -41.62
C ALA A 843 6.67 2.45 -40.26
N GLU A 844 5.87 1.38 -40.16
CA GLU A 844 5.25 0.90 -38.91
C GLU A 844 6.25 0.48 -37.82
N TYR A 845 7.53 0.31 -38.18
CA TYR A 845 8.57 -0.13 -37.26
C TYR A 845 9.56 0.96 -36.88
N LEU A 846 9.58 2.11 -37.58
CA LEU A 846 10.57 3.18 -37.37
C LEU A 846 10.55 3.73 -35.93
N ASP A 847 9.36 3.88 -35.33
CA ASP A 847 9.23 4.35 -33.95
C ASP A 847 9.68 3.32 -32.91
N ARG A 848 9.83 2.05 -33.33
CA ARG A 848 10.10 0.91 -32.45
C ARG A 848 11.50 0.31 -32.64
N ILE A 849 12.24 0.69 -33.68
CA ILE A 849 13.55 0.05 -33.95
C ILE A 849 14.61 0.35 -32.88
N PHE A 850 14.43 1.44 -32.13
CA PHE A 850 15.27 1.78 -30.99
C PHE A 850 14.77 1.17 -29.67
N ASP A 851 13.59 0.52 -29.67
CA ASP A 851 13.12 -0.25 -28.53
C ASP A 851 14.02 -1.49 -28.33
N PRO A 852 14.49 -1.74 -27.09
CA PRO A 852 15.23 -2.97 -26.80
C PRO A 852 14.47 -4.22 -27.27
N TYR A 853 15.18 -5.12 -27.95
CA TYR A 853 14.70 -6.40 -28.50
C TYR A 853 13.70 -6.34 -29.65
N PHE A 854 13.38 -5.16 -30.14
CA PHE A 854 12.63 -5.06 -31.38
C PHE A 854 13.48 -5.61 -32.53
N THR A 855 12.97 -6.63 -33.23
CA THR A 855 13.62 -7.22 -34.39
C THR A 855 12.58 -7.76 -35.36
N THR A 856 12.81 -7.53 -36.65
CA THR A 856 11.99 -8.04 -37.76
C THR A 856 12.53 -9.34 -38.34
N LYS A 857 13.65 -9.86 -37.82
CA LYS A 857 14.34 -11.06 -38.32
C LYS A 857 13.76 -12.32 -37.64
N THR A 858 13.02 -13.15 -38.37
CA THR A 858 12.34 -14.37 -37.86
C THR A 858 13.30 -15.55 -37.63
N ARG A 859 12.88 -16.49 -36.77
CA ARG A 859 13.65 -17.49 -36.01
C ARG A 859 14.32 -18.61 -36.85
N THR A 860 15.34 -18.31 -37.64
CA THR A 860 16.32 -19.30 -38.13
C THR A 860 17.76 -18.81 -37.98
N SER A 861 18.64 -19.74 -37.60
CA SER A 861 20.11 -19.79 -37.42
C SER A 861 20.96 -18.54 -37.06
N GLU A 862 20.62 -17.33 -37.48
CA GLU A 862 21.35 -16.09 -37.19
C GLU A 862 20.40 -15.06 -36.56
N LYS A 863 20.11 -15.22 -35.26
CA LYS A 863 19.20 -14.35 -34.51
C LYS A 863 19.82 -12.97 -34.28
N GLY A 864 19.22 -11.93 -34.85
CA GLY A 864 19.48 -10.56 -34.39
C GLY A 864 18.89 -10.37 -33.00
N THR A 865 19.72 -10.01 -32.01
CA THR A 865 19.33 -9.84 -30.60
C THR A 865 18.33 -8.71 -30.36
N GLY A 866 18.13 -7.82 -31.36
CA GLY A 866 17.30 -6.61 -31.24
C GLY A 866 17.87 -5.58 -30.25
N LEU A 867 19.10 -5.78 -29.77
CA LEU A 867 19.74 -4.89 -28.80
C LEU A 867 20.65 -3.84 -29.46
N GLY A 868 21.11 -4.09 -30.70
CA GLY A 868 22.10 -3.24 -31.38
C GLY A 868 21.65 -1.77 -31.50
N LEU A 869 20.46 -1.52 -32.07
CA LEU A 869 19.97 -0.15 -32.26
C LEU A 869 19.55 0.54 -30.95
N ALA A 870 19.05 -0.22 -29.97
CA ALA A 870 18.77 0.31 -28.63
C ALA A 870 20.06 0.78 -27.93
N ILE A 871 21.17 0.04 -28.11
CA ILE A 871 22.49 0.45 -27.64
C ILE A 871 22.94 1.72 -28.35
N VAL A 872 22.80 1.80 -29.68
CA VAL A 872 23.11 3.00 -30.46
C VAL A 872 22.39 4.23 -29.89
N TYR A 873 21.08 4.14 -29.71
CA TYR A 873 20.28 5.23 -29.13
C TYR A 873 20.77 5.63 -27.73
N SER A 874 21.01 4.66 -26.85
CA SER A 874 21.44 4.93 -25.47
C SER A 874 22.85 5.53 -25.37
N VAL A 875 23.78 5.12 -26.24
CA VAL A 875 25.15 5.65 -26.28
C VAL A 875 25.11 7.07 -26.82
N MET A 876 24.42 7.32 -27.92
CA MET A 876 24.30 8.66 -28.52
C MET A 876 23.72 9.66 -27.52
N LYS A 877 22.62 9.31 -26.86
CA LYS A 877 21.99 10.18 -25.85
C LYS A 877 22.91 10.50 -24.68
N ARG A 878 23.70 9.53 -24.19
CA ARG A 878 24.68 9.75 -23.10
C ARG A 878 25.88 10.58 -23.52
N HIS A 879 26.16 10.67 -24.81
CA HIS A 879 27.22 11.52 -25.35
C HIS A 879 26.75 12.95 -25.63
N GLY A 880 25.49 13.29 -25.33
CA GLY A 880 24.90 14.60 -25.66
C GLY A 880 24.51 14.71 -27.13
N GLY A 881 24.43 13.57 -27.82
CA GLY A 881 24.12 13.46 -29.23
C GLY A 881 22.73 12.88 -29.50
N CYS A 882 22.37 12.80 -30.78
CA CYS A 882 21.08 12.28 -31.25
C CYS A 882 21.31 11.24 -32.36
N VAL A 883 20.37 10.30 -32.49
CA VAL A 883 20.29 9.40 -33.64
C VAL A 883 18.90 9.50 -34.27
N THR A 884 18.86 9.58 -35.59
CA THR A 884 17.63 9.53 -36.39
C THR A 884 17.79 8.54 -37.53
N VAL A 885 16.69 8.12 -38.14
CA VAL A 885 16.67 7.10 -39.19
C VAL A 885 15.72 7.50 -40.30
N GLU A 886 16.16 7.30 -41.54
CA GLU A 886 15.34 7.39 -42.74
C GLU A 886 15.38 6.04 -43.44
N SER A 887 14.23 5.45 -43.74
CA SER A 887 14.21 4.16 -44.45
C SER A 887 12.90 3.95 -45.21
N GLU A 888 13.03 3.34 -46.38
CA GLU A 888 11.91 2.85 -47.18
C GLU A 888 12.11 1.36 -47.46
N GLU A 889 11.04 0.57 -47.31
CA GLU A 889 11.09 -0.87 -47.58
C GLU A 889 11.53 -1.14 -49.03
N GLY A 890 12.56 -1.96 -49.19
CA GLY A 890 13.18 -2.32 -50.46
C GLY A 890 14.20 -1.32 -51.02
N LYS A 891 14.46 -0.19 -50.36
CA LYS A 891 15.41 0.84 -50.83
C LYS A 891 16.59 1.13 -49.88
N GLY A 892 16.69 0.39 -48.78
CA GLY A 892 17.74 0.55 -47.76
C GLY A 892 17.37 1.47 -46.61
N ALA A 893 18.34 1.71 -45.73
CA ALA A 893 18.19 2.61 -44.58
C ALA A 893 19.38 3.57 -44.48
N VAL A 894 19.12 4.75 -43.91
CA VAL A 894 20.12 5.76 -43.56
C VAL A 894 19.97 6.07 -42.08
N PHE A 895 21.04 5.87 -41.32
CA PHE A 895 21.12 6.26 -39.91
C PHE A 895 21.97 7.52 -39.78
N HIS A 896 21.40 8.56 -39.18
CA HIS A 896 22.06 9.83 -38.95
C HIS A 896 22.42 9.96 -37.47
N LEU A 897 23.69 10.17 -37.18
CA LEU A 897 24.24 10.39 -35.85
C LEU A 897 24.71 11.84 -35.73
N TYR A 898 24.38 12.50 -34.63
CA TYR A 898 24.81 13.86 -34.33
C TYR A 898 25.59 13.84 -33.02
N LEU A 899 26.86 14.28 -33.03
CA LEU A 899 27.73 14.33 -31.86
C LEU A 899 28.22 15.76 -31.61
N PRO A 900 28.26 16.26 -30.37
CA PRO A 900 28.83 17.57 -30.07
C PRO A 900 30.30 17.63 -30.51
N ALA A 901 30.67 18.69 -31.23
CA ALA A 901 32.07 18.95 -31.57
C ALA A 901 32.85 19.39 -30.31
N ALA A 902 34.12 18.98 -30.21
CA ALA A 902 35.02 19.31 -29.13
C ALA A 902 35.91 20.51 -29.51
N ASP A 903 36.26 21.33 -28.52
CA ASP A 903 36.97 22.60 -28.72
C ASP A 903 38.51 22.47 -28.87
N HIS A 904 39.08 21.26 -28.85
CA HIS A 904 40.53 21.05 -28.81
C HIS A 904 41.03 19.89 -29.70
N MET A 905 42.24 20.04 -30.28
CA MET A 905 42.80 19.11 -31.27
C MET A 905 43.40 17.82 -30.69
N VAL A 906 43.30 16.73 -31.45
CA VAL A 906 43.75 15.37 -31.08
C VAL A 906 45.23 15.16 -31.43
N SER A 907 46.03 14.66 -30.48
CA SER A 907 47.42 14.21 -30.70
C SER A 907 47.47 12.78 -31.25
N LYS A 908 48.10 12.58 -32.42
CA LYS A 908 48.28 11.25 -33.05
C LYS A 908 49.58 10.58 -32.61
N ALA A 909 49.51 9.31 -32.21
CA ALA A 909 50.64 8.38 -32.22
C ALA A 909 50.17 6.97 -32.62
N GLN A 910 50.77 6.42 -33.68
CA GLN A 910 50.65 5.02 -34.10
C GLN A 910 52.06 4.42 -34.05
N GLU A 911 52.26 3.29 -33.36
CA GLU A 911 53.53 2.55 -33.33
C GLU A 911 53.36 1.12 -33.88
N ASP A 912 54.31 0.70 -34.71
CA ASP A 912 54.47 -0.66 -35.25
C ASP A 912 54.84 -1.72 -34.17
N PRO A 913 54.58 -3.02 -34.40
CA PRO A 913 54.78 -4.05 -33.39
C PRO A 913 56.27 -4.33 -33.11
N LYS A 914 56.70 -3.93 -31.91
CA LYS A 914 58.03 -4.20 -31.35
C LYS A 914 58.15 -5.67 -30.84
N PRO A 915 59.37 -6.23 -30.78
CA PRO A 915 59.62 -7.56 -30.20
C PRO A 915 59.19 -7.64 -28.74
N LEU A 916 58.88 -8.87 -28.26
CA LEU A 916 58.45 -9.09 -26.87
C LEU A 916 59.50 -8.55 -25.88
N PRO A 917 59.10 -7.78 -24.86
CA PRO A 917 60.02 -7.24 -23.87
C PRO A 917 60.71 -8.34 -23.06
N ALA A 918 62.05 -8.35 -23.03
CA ALA A 918 62.81 -9.18 -22.10
C ALA A 918 62.99 -8.44 -20.77
N GLY A 919 62.61 -9.08 -19.67
CA GLY A 919 62.65 -8.53 -18.31
C GLY A 919 63.73 -9.15 -17.43
N ARG A 920 64.08 -8.46 -16.34
CA ARG A 920 64.91 -8.98 -15.23
C ARG A 920 64.39 -8.42 -13.91
N GLY A 921 64.39 -9.22 -12.86
CA GLY A 921 63.96 -8.83 -11.51
C GLY A 921 62.98 -9.80 -10.88
N ARG A 922 62.63 -9.57 -9.60
CA ARG A 922 61.65 -10.39 -8.86
C ARG A 922 60.28 -9.73 -8.88
N ILE A 923 59.22 -10.46 -9.20
CA ILE A 923 57.83 -9.96 -9.22
C ILE A 923 57.01 -10.72 -8.18
N LEU A 924 56.23 -10.01 -7.36
CA LEU A 924 55.26 -10.60 -6.46
C LEU A 924 53.87 -10.56 -7.12
N VAL A 925 53.14 -11.67 -7.16
CA VAL A 925 51.78 -11.75 -7.72
C VAL A 925 50.80 -12.18 -6.63
N MET A 926 49.76 -11.39 -6.38
CA MET A 926 48.70 -11.70 -5.43
C MET A 926 47.38 -11.91 -6.16
N ASP A 927 46.78 -13.09 -6.02
CA ASP A 927 45.51 -13.47 -6.66
C ASP A 927 44.86 -14.62 -5.86
N ASP A 928 43.55 -14.62 -5.64
CA ASP A 928 42.90 -15.70 -4.89
C ASP A 928 42.72 -16.97 -5.72
N GLU A 929 42.68 -16.84 -7.05
CA GLU A 929 42.51 -17.94 -7.98
C GLU A 929 43.84 -18.64 -8.32
N GLU A 930 43.96 -19.92 -7.96
CA GLU A 930 45.18 -20.71 -8.18
C GLU A 930 45.55 -20.83 -9.67
N SER A 931 44.56 -20.99 -10.55
CA SER A 931 44.74 -21.07 -12.00
C SER A 931 45.43 -19.81 -12.56
N VAL A 932 45.02 -18.64 -12.08
CA VAL A 932 45.55 -17.33 -12.50
C VAL A 932 46.96 -17.14 -11.97
N ARG A 933 47.22 -17.48 -10.70
CA ARG A 933 48.58 -17.43 -10.13
C ARG A 933 49.57 -18.25 -10.96
N ASN A 934 49.19 -19.47 -11.31
CA ASN A 934 50.05 -20.39 -12.08
C ASN A 934 50.34 -19.84 -13.49
N ILE A 935 49.30 -19.40 -14.21
CA ILE A 935 49.45 -18.86 -15.56
C ILE A 935 50.30 -17.58 -15.58
N VAL A 936 50.04 -16.65 -14.65
CA VAL A 936 50.80 -15.40 -14.58
C VAL A 936 52.26 -15.68 -14.21
N GLN A 937 52.51 -16.63 -13.29
CA GLN A 937 53.86 -17.07 -12.97
C GLN A 937 54.59 -17.64 -14.19
N GLU A 938 53.94 -18.51 -14.97
CA GLU A 938 54.52 -19.03 -16.22
C GLU A 938 54.82 -17.92 -17.24
N MET A 939 53.89 -16.98 -17.44
CA MET A 939 54.09 -15.83 -18.33
C MET A 939 55.29 -14.97 -17.90
N LEU A 940 55.41 -14.68 -16.61
CA LEU A 940 56.49 -13.86 -16.05
C LEU A 940 57.85 -14.56 -16.15
N ASN A 941 57.88 -15.87 -15.88
CA ASN A 941 59.08 -16.68 -16.04
C ASN A 941 59.53 -16.71 -17.51
N HIS A 942 58.59 -16.81 -18.46
CA HIS A 942 58.88 -16.75 -19.89
C HIS A 942 59.41 -15.38 -20.36
N LEU A 943 58.95 -14.30 -19.71
CA LEU A 943 59.48 -12.94 -19.92
C LEU A 943 60.84 -12.70 -19.21
N GLY A 944 61.35 -13.66 -18.43
CA GLY A 944 62.65 -13.58 -17.75
C GLY A 944 62.64 -13.05 -16.32
N TYR A 945 61.46 -12.90 -15.69
CA TYR A 945 61.33 -12.49 -14.29
C TYR A 945 61.32 -13.70 -13.34
N GLU A 946 61.88 -13.53 -12.14
CA GLU A 946 61.68 -14.47 -11.03
C GLU A 946 60.37 -14.11 -10.32
N THR A 947 59.49 -15.09 -10.06
CA THR A 947 58.14 -14.79 -9.58
C THR A 947 57.79 -15.51 -8.30
N ASP A 948 57.35 -14.77 -7.28
CA ASP A 948 56.68 -15.32 -6.10
C ASP A 948 55.17 -15.03 -6.17
N VAL A 949 54.35 -15.98 -5.75
CA VAL A 949 52.88 -15.86 -5.78
C VAL A 949 52.29 -15.85 -4.37
N ALA A 950 51.16 -15.21 -4.15
CA ALA A 950 50.45 -15.13 -2.87
C ALA A 950 48.93 -15.26 -3.08
N VAL A 951 48.23 -15.93 -2.16
CA VAL A 951 46.76 -16.14 -2.24
C VAL A 951 45.96 -14.93 -1.79
N ASP A 952 46.52 -14.12 -0.89
CA ASP A 952 45.86 -12.94 -0.34
C ASP A 952 46.87 -11.86 0.07
N GLY A 953 46.35 -10.70 0.51
CA GLY A 953 47.17 -9.58 0.96
C GLY A 953 48.04 -9.85 2.18
N HIS A 954 47.62 -10.74 3.09
CA HIS A 954 48.42 -11.06 4.27
C HIS A 954 49.67 -11.85 3.87
N GLU A 955 49.50 -12.87 3.02
CA GLU A 955 50.62 -13.64 2.50
C GLU A 955 51.53 -12.78 1.63
N ALA A 956 50.97 -11.89 0.81
CA ALA A 956 51.73 -10.95 -0.01
C ALA A 956 52.61 -10.02 0.84
N VAL A 957 52.06 -9.42 1.90
CA VAL A 957 52.82 -8.56 2.84
C VAL A 957 53.93 -9.36 3.54
N CYS A 958 53.63 -10.55 4.05
CA CYS A 958 54.63 -11.42 4.71
C CYS A 958 55.79 -11.80 3.76
N LYS A 959 55.48 -12.13 2.50
CA LYS A 959 56.48 -12.44 1.48
C LYS A 959 57.33 -11.21 1.14
N TYR A 960 56.69 -10.04 1.01
CA TYR A 960 57.38 -8.76 0.79
C TYR A 960 58.35 -8.43 1.93
N GLU A 961 57.89 -8.52 3.17
CA GLU A 961 58.72 -8.25 4.36
C GLU A 961 59.92 -9.20 4.43
N ARG A 962 59.71 -10.50 4.19
CA ARG A 962 60.79 -11.49 4.15
C ARG A 962 61.82 -11.19 3.06
N ALA A 963 61.36 -10.81 1.87
CA ALA A 963 62.22 -10.48 0.74
C ALA A 963 63.10 -9.25 1.03
N LEU A 964 62.55 -8.23 1.69
CA LEU A 964 63.30 -7.06 2.16
C LEU A 964 64.38 -7.45 3.18
N ARG A 965 64.04 -8.26 4.20
CA ARG A 965 64.99 -8.72 5.23
C ARG A 965 66.13 -9.55 4.65
N GLN A 966 65.88 -10.28 3.56
CA GLN A 966 66.86 -11.10 2.86
C GLN A 966 67.70 -10.32 1.83
N GLY A 967 67.48 -9.01 1.68
CA GLY A 967 68.18 -8.18 0.69
C GLY A 967 67.83 -8.52 -0.76
N ARG A 968 66.67 -9.13 -1.02
CA ARG A 968 66.19 -9.53 -2.35
C ARG A 968 64.82 -8.93 -2.66
N PRO A 969 64.69 -7.59 -2.75
CA PRO A 969 63.41 -6.91 -2.92
C PRO A 969 62.72 -7.25 -4.25
N TYR A 970 61.41 -7.06 -4.30
CA TYR A 970 60.64 -7.19 -5.54
C TYR A 970 60.75 -5.92 -6.39
N ALA A 971 60.97 -6.09 -7.70
CA ALA A 971 60.99 -5.01 -8.68
C ALA A 971 59.60 -4.42 -8.94
N ALA A 972 58.55 -5.24 -8.84
CA ALA A 972 57.17 -4.80 -8.81
C ALA A 972 56.26 -5.84 -8.12
N ALA A 973 55.07 -5.42 -7.71
CA ALA A 973 54.01 -6.29 -7.21
C ALA A 973 52.76 -6.15 -8.10
N ILE A 974 52.17 -7.26 -8.52
CA ILE A 974 50.90 -7.32 -9.24
C ILE A 974 49.84 -7.79 -8.24
N LEU A 975 48.87 -6.94 -7.94
CA LEU A 975 47.90 -7.16 -6.85
C LEU A 975 46.48 -7.22 -7.40
N ASP A 976 45.79 -8.34 -7.21
CA ASP A 976 44.37 -8.46 -7.56
C ASP A 976 43.48 -7.56 -6.69
N LEU A 977 42.59 -6.84 -7.35
CA LEU A 977 41.77 -5.80 -6.72
C LEU A 977 40.86 -6.37 -5.62
N THR A 978 40.26 -7.54 -5.86
CA THR A 978 39.25 -8.15 -4.99
C THR A 978 39.57 -9.60 -4.64
N VAL A 979 39.97 -9.84 -3.40
CA VAL A 979 40.21 -11.20 -2.86
C VAL A 979 39.02 -11.62 -1.99
N ARG A 980 38.40 -12.78 -2.26
CA ARG A 980 37.25 -13.23 -1.47
C ARG A 980 37.65 -13.62 -0.04
N GLY A 981 37.12 -12.92 0.97
CA GLY A 981 37.34 -13.25 2.38
C GLY A 981 38.72 -12.90 2.92
N GLY A 982 39.52 -12.16 2.13
CA GLY A 982 40.87 -11.73 2.48
C GLY A 982 41.13 -10.26 2.17
N MET A 983 42.38 -9.85 2.36
CA MET A 983 42.83 -8.48 2.14
C MET A 983 43.04 -8.19 0.64
N GLY A 984 42.35 -7.17 0.11
CA GLY A 984 42.42 -6.78 -1.30
C GLY A 984 43.58 -5.80 -1.62
N ALA A 985 43.79 -5.50 -2.90
CA ALA A 985 44.98 -4.77 -3.38
C ALA A 985 45.27 -3.44 -2.66
N LYS A 986 44.25 -2.66 -2.32
CA LYS A 986 44.41 -1.35 -1.67
C LYS A 986 45.05 -1.47 -0.29
N GLU A 987 44.46 -2.30 0.57
CA GLU A 987 44.95 -2.55 1.94
C GLU A 987 46.35 -3.20 1.92
N THR A 988 46.57 -4.13 0.98
CA THR A 988 47.88 -4.74 0.74
C THR A 988 48.93 -3.71 0.38
N LEU A 989 48.61 -2.80 -0.56
CA LEU A 989 49.53 -1.75 -0.98
C LEU A 989 49.85 -0.77 0.14
N GLU A 990 48.85 -0.36 0.94
CA GLU A 990 49.06 0.50 2.10
C GLU A 990 50.05 -0.12 3.10
N LYS A 991 49.92 -1.43 3.38
CA LYS A 991 50.84 -2.16 4.25
C LYS A 991 52.23 -2.34 3.64
N ILE A 992 52.33 -2.67 2.35
CA ILE A 992 53.63 -2.80 1.68
C ILE A 992 54.34 -1.44 1.61
N ARG A 993 53.62 -0.34 1.32
CA ARG A 993 54.18 1.01 1.30
C ARG A 993 54.72 1.47 2.65
N ALA A 994 54.10 1.04 3.75
CA ALA A 994 54.63 1.28 5.09
C ALA A 994 55.97 0.57 5.35
N LEU A 995 56.25 -0.53 4.64
CA LEU A 995 57.52 -1.26 4.71
C LEU A 995 58.55 -0.74 3.70
N ASP A 996 58.11 -0.43 2.47
CA ASP A 996 58.93 0.10 1.37
C ASP A 996 58.17 1.21 0.63
N PRO A 997 58.49 2.49 0.90
CA PRO A 997 57.87 3.63 0.21
C PRO A 997 58.12 3.68 -1.30
N THR A 998 59.10 2.93 -1.81
CA THR A 998 59.50 2.91 -3.23
C THR A 998 58.83 1.80 -4.04
N VAL A 999 57.96 0.99 -3.42
CA VAL A 999 57.29 -0.12 -4.07
C VAL A 999 56.56 0.30 -5.35
N LYS A 1000 56.77 -0.49 -6.40
CA LYS A 1000 56.04 -0.37 -7.67
C LYS A 1000 54.92 -1.38 -7.71
N ALA A 1001 53.69 -0.93 -7.44
CA ALA A 1001 52.52 -1.79 -7.47
C ALA A 1001 51.68 -1.59 -8.74
N ILE A 1002 51.26 -2.70 -9.33
CA ILE A 1002 50.37 -2.79 -10.49
C ILE A 1002 49.08 -3.42 -10.00
N VAL A 1003 47.95 -2.76 -10.26
CA VAL A 1003 46.64 -3.34 -9.95
C VAL A 1003 46.22 -4.29 -11.07
N SER A 1004 45.72 -5.46 -10.70
CA SER A 1004 45.11 -6.44 -11.60
C SER A 1004 43.61 -6.47 -11.32
N SER A 1005 42.77 -6.35 -12.34
CA SER A 1005 41.31 -6.38 -12.16
C SER A 1005 40.61 -7.11 -13.30
N GLY A 1006 39.55 -7.86 -12.97
CA GLY A 1006 38.59 -8.38 -13.95
C GLY A 1006 37.57 -7.35 -14.44
N TYR A 1007 37.53 -6.17 -13.82
CA TYR A 1007 36.56 -5.12 -14.12
C TYR A 1007 37.26 -3.87 -14.66
N VAL A 1008 36.79 -3.38 -15.81
CA VAL A 1008 37.34 -2.20 -16.49
C VAL A 1008 36.80 -0.89 -15.89
N GLN A 1009 35.76 -0.94 -15.05
CA GLN A 1009 35.00 0.24 -14.57
C GLN A 1009 35.02 0.40 -13.04
N ASP A 1010 36.06 -0.09 -12.37
CA ASP A 1010 36.27 0.26 -10.95
C ASP A 1010 37.02 1.58 -10.89
N ASP A 1011 36.59 2.51 -10.03
CA ASP A 1011 37.22 3.83 -9.84
C ASP A 1011 38.75 3.75 -9.66
N ILE A 1012 39.20 2.65 -9.04
CA ILE A 1012 40.61 2.35 -8.77
C ILE A 1012 41.38 1.99 -10.06
N VAL A 1013 40.75 1.40 -11.07
CA VAL A 1013 41.40 1.06 -12.35
C VAL A 1013 41.60 2.30 -13.21
N ASP A 1014 40.64 3.25 -13.18
CA ASP A 1014 40.72 4.49 -13.95
C ASP A 1014 41.59 5.56 -13.25
N ARG A 1015 41.55 5.60 -11.91
CA ARG A 1015 42.34 6.52 -11.07
C ARG A 1015 43.42 5.82 -10.25
N TYR A 1016 44.05 4.80 -10.82
CA TYR A 1016 45.00 3.93 -10.09
C TYR A 1016 46.16 4.71 -9.44
N SER A 1017 46.55 5.85 -10.02
CA SER A 1017 47.55 6.77 -9.47
C SER A 1017 47.16 7.36 -8.11
N ASP A 1018 45.89 7.70 -7.94
CA ASP A 1018 45.37 8.35 -6.72
C ASP A 1018 45.42 7.39 -5.53
N TYR A 1019 45.34 6.09 -5.82
CA TYR A 1019 45.45 5.01 -4.83
C TYR A 1019 46.89 4.51 -4.65
N GLY A 1020 47.87 5.12 -5.33
CA GLY A 1020 49.28 4.81 -5.17
C GLY A 1020 49.83 3.70 -6.07
N PHE A 1021 49.02 3.15 -6.97
CA PHE A 1021 49.50 2.22 -7.99
C PHE A 1021 50.22 2.98 -9.11
N VAL A 1022 51.14 2.30 -9.78
CA VAL A 1022 51.94 2.86 -10.89
C VAL A 1022 51.61 2.23 -12.24
N GLY A 1023 50.71 1.25 -12.27
CA GLY A 1023 50.20 0.65 -13.49
C GLY A 1023 48.96 -0.21 -13.24
N VAL A 1024 48.33 -0.65 -14.33
CA VAL A 1024 47.13 -1.48 -14.32
C VAL A 1024 47.17 -2.53 -15.43
N VAL A 1025 46.63 -3.72 -15.15
CA VAL A 1025 46.42 -4.78 -16.13
C VAL A 1025 45.01 -5.36 -15.95
N THR A 1026 44.25 -5.45 -17.05
CA THR A 1026 42.86 -5.95 -17.02
C THR A 1026 42.77 -7.41 -17.45
N LYS A 1027 42.21 -8.29 -16.62
CA LYS A 1027 41.97 -9.71 -16.93
C LYS A 1027 40.80 -9.86 -17.92
N PRO A 1028 40.85 -10.83 -18.87
CA PRO A 1028 42.04 -11.55 -19.31
C PRO A 1028 42.97 -10.63 -20.12
N PHE A 1029 44.29 -10.85 -19.99
CA PHE A 1029 45.37 -10.13 -20.69
C PHE A 1029 46.36 -11.09 -21.36
N THR A 1030 47.05 -10.60 -22.39
CA THR A 1030 48.08 -11.36 -23.12
C THR A 1030 49.47 -11.18 -22.49
N ILE A 1031 50.38 -12.12 -22.75
CA ILE A 1031 51.78 -12.04 -22.30
C ILE A 1031 52.48 -10.76 -22.79
N ARG A 1032 52.15 -10.31 -24.00
CA ARG A 1032 52.66 -9.06 -24.57
C ARG A 1032 52.25 -7.85 -23.73
N LYS A 1033 50.96 -7.74 -23.40
CA LYS A 1033 50.44 -6.60 -22.66
C LYS A 1033 50.99 -6.55 -21.23
N LEU A 1034 51.15 -7.72 -20.61
CA LEU A 1034 51.81 -7.84 -19.31
C LEU A 1034 53.27 -7.39 -19.39
N GLY A 1035 54.00 -7.86 -20.41
CA GLY A 1035 55.40 -7.49 -20.65
C GLY A 1035 55.60 -5.99 -20.88
N GLU A 1036 54.78 -5.36 -21.72
CA GLU A 1036 54.82 -3.91 -21.95
C GLU A 1036 54.56 -3.11 -20.67
N THR A 1037 53.59 -3.55 -19.87
CA THR A 1037 53.24 -2.88 -18.61
C THR A 1037 54.37 -2.99 -17.60
N LEU A 1038 54.98 -4.17 -17.46
CA LEU A 1038 56.12 -4.37 -16.57
C LEU A 1038 57.35 -3.63 -17.06
N GLN A 1039 57.65 -3.65 -18.35
CA GLN A 1039 58.78 -2.91 -18.89
C GLN A 1039 58.62 -1.42 -18.60
N ARG A 1040 57.41 -0.89 -18.80
CA ARG A 1040 57.06 0.49 -18.44
C ARG A 1040 57.31 0.72 -16.95
N VAL A 1041 56.68 -0.06 -16.06
CA VAL A 1041 56.75 0.18 -14.60
C VAL A 1041 58.16 -0.01 -14.03
N VAL A 1042 58.83 -1.11 -14.39
CA VAL A 1042 60.15 -1.49 -13.85
C VAL A 1042 61.23 -0.55 -14.38
N HIS A 1043 61.19 -0.14 -15.66
CA HIS A 1043 62.24 0.69 -16.27
C HIS A 1043 61.95 2.21 -16.33
N HIS A 1044 60.74 2.71 -16.00
CA HIS A 1044 60.45 4.16 -16.01
C HIS A 1044 61.17 5.02 -14.95
N GLY A 1045 62.13 4.46 -14.21
CA GLY A 1045 63.04 5.24 -13.37
C GLY A 1045 63.96 6.19 -14.16
N GLU A 1046 64.16 5.96 -15.46
CA GLU A 1046 65.19 6.67 -16.24
C GLU A 1046 64.66 7.71 -17.26
N ARG A 1047 63.33 7.87 -17.43
CA ARG A 1047 62.78 8.82 -18.43
C ARG A 1047 61.48 9.48 -17.95
N ARG A 1048 61.60 10.58 -17.19
CA ARG A 1048 60.51 11.57 -17.06
C ARG A 1048 60.56 12.51 -18.26
N ARG A 1049 59.73 12.23 -19.28
CA ARG A 1049 59.44 13.17 -20.37
C ARG A 1049 58.24 13.99 -19.93
N CYS A 1050 58.50 15.22 -19.50
CA CYS A 1050 57.48 16.21 -19.18
C CYS A 1050 56.88 16.66 -20.52
N GLU A 1051 55.57 16.55 -20.71
CA GLU A 1051 54.88 17.14 -21.86
C GLU A 1051 55.16 18.64 -21.85
N ARG A 1052 55.80 19.12 -22.91
CA ARG A 1052 56.34 20.48 -22.97
C ARG A 1052 56.10 21.04 -24.36
N LYS A 1053 55.35 22.14 -24.46
CA LYS A 1053 55.17 22.91 -25.72
C LYS A 1053 56.52 23.53 -26.12
N LYS A 1054 56.86 23.46 -27.41
CA LYS A 1054 58.00 24.21 -27.97
C LYS A 1054 57.56 25.65 -28.10
N VAL A 1055 58.21 26.56 -27.38
CA VAL A 1055 57.99 28.00 -27.50
C VAL A 1055 59.33 28.63 -27.78
N ALA A 1056 59.40 29.44 -28.83
CA ALA A 1056 60.65 29.93 -29.41
C ALA A 1056 60.83 31.44 -29.20
N HIS A 1057 60.69 31.93 -27.97
CA HIS A 1057 60.78 33.35 -27.62
C HIS A 1057 62.22 33.82 -27.39
N GLU A 1058 62.51 35.07 -27.78
CA GLU A 1058 63.76 35.76 -27.42
C GLU A 1058 63.64 36.35 -26.01
N LEU A 1059 64.67 36.13 -25.21
CA LEU A 1059 64.75 36.50 -23.80
C LEU A 1059 66.09 37.22 -23.56
N ILE A 1060 66.12 38.13 -22.60
CA ILE A 1060 67.39 38.69 -22.11
C ILE A 1060 67.73 38.02 -20.79
N VAL A 1061 68.89 37.37 -20.74
CA VAL A 1061 69.44 36.74 -19.53
C VAL A 1061 70.42 37.71 -18.90
N GLU A 1062 70.23 37.97 -17.62
CA GLU A 1062 71.22 38.64 -16.77
C GLU A 1062 71.84 37.60 -15.84
N SER A 1063 73.16 37.44 -15.95
CA SER A 1063 73.95 36.58 -15.05
C SER A 1063 75.26 37.26 -14.67
N ASP A 1064 76.10 36.56 -13.91
CA ASP A 1064 77.45 37.02 -13.56
C ASP A 1064 78.35 37.24 -14.79
N HIS A 1065 77.94 36.74 -15.96
CA HIS A 1065 78.60 36.94 -17.26
C HIS A 1065 78.11 38.18 -18.03
N GLY A 1066 77.19 38.97 -17.46
CA GLY A 1066 76.60 40.15 -18.07
C GLY A 1066 75.20 39.89 -18.65
N SER A 1067 74.65 40.90 -19.34
CA SER A 1067 73.34 40.81 -20.01
C SER A 1067 73.52 40.34 -21.45
N PHE A 1068 72.87 39.25 -21.84
CA PHE A 1068 72.96 38.70 -23.19
C PHE A 1068 71.63 38.11 -23.67
N PRO A 1069 71.36 38.13 -24.99
CA PRO A 1069 70.17 37.50 -25.55
C PRO A 1069 70.28 35.97 -25.52
N ALA A 1070 69.19 35.31 -25.17
CA ALA A 1070 69.02 33.87 -25.24
C ALA A 1070 67.66 33.54 -25.86
N ARG A 1071 67.57 32.37 -26.49
CA ARG A 1071 66.31 31.90 -27.04
C ARG A 1071 65.72 30.84 -26.13
N ALA A 1072 64.52 31.05 -25.61
CA ALA A 1072 63.76 29.94 -25.03
C ALA A 1072 63.49 28.91 -26.13
N LYS A 1073 63.89 27.67 -25.90
CA LYS A 1073 63.44 26.51 -26.68
C LYS A 1073 62.16 25.91 -26.08
N ASN A 1074 61.93 26.22 -24.81
CA ASN A 1074 60.90 25.61 -23.98
C ASN A 1074 60.69 26.47 -22.74
N LEU A 1075 59.44 26.72 -22.36
CA LEU A 1075 59.08 27.56 -21.24
C LEU A 1075 57.90 26.91 -20.50
N SER A 1076 57.99 26.81 -19.17
CA SER A 1076 56.92 26.31 -18.30
C SER A 1076 56.86 27.12 -17.00
N GLU A 1077 55.82 26.91 -16.20
CA GLU A 1077 55.69 27.54 -14.87
C GLU A 1077 56.83 27.16 -13.90
N ASP A 1078 57.57 26.07 -14.18
CA ASP A 1078 58.65 25.58 -13.31
C ASP A 1078 60.07 25.97 -13.79
N GLY A 1079 60.22 26.37 -15.05
CA GLY A 1079 61.54 26.62 -15.62
C GLY A 1079 61.56 26.92 -17.12
N VAL A 1080 62.75 27.21 -17.62
CA VAL A 1080 63.00 27.50 -19.05
C VAL A 1080 64.19 26.69 -19.55
N LEU A 1081 64.13 26.26 -20.81
CA LEU A 1081 65.29 25.76 -21.55
C LEU A 1081 65.77 26.85 -22.50
N LEU A 1082 66.98 27.35 -22.28
CA LEU A 1082 67.59 28.41 -23.06
C LEU A 1082 68.60 27.84 -24.04
N ASP A 1083 68.67 28.44 -25.22
CA ASP A 1083 69.75 28.30 -26.18
C ASP A 1083 70.48 29.64 -26.24
N CYS A 1084 71.70 29.68 -25.67
CA CYS A 1084 72.48 30.90 -25.54
C CYS A 1084 73.94 30.70 -25.94
N GLY A 1085 74.60 31.76 -26.39
CA GLY A 1085 76.01 31.71 -26.80
C GLY A 1085 77.02 31.63 -25.64
N VAL A 1086 76.54 31.69 -24.40
CA VAL A 1086 77.36 31.84 -23.20
C VAL A 1086 77.28 30.55 -22.36
N PRO A 1087 78.40 29.93 -21.98
CA PRO A 1087 78.41 28.81 -21.05
C PRO A 1087 78.01 29.28 -19.65
N MET A 1088 77.10 28.56 -18.99
CA MET A 1088 76.67 28.83 -17.61
C MET A 1088 76.95 27.63 -16.71
N GLU A 1089 77.29 27.87 -15.44
CA GLU A 1089 77.58 26.81 -14.48
C GLU A 1089 76.32 26.32 -13.75
N ALA A 1090 76.35 25.07 -13.28
CA ALA A 1090 75.25 24.54 -12.47
C ALA A 1090 75.11 25.33 -11.17
N ASN A 1091 73.88 25.67 -10.81
CA ASN A 1091 73.46 26.43 -9.64
C ASN A 1091 73.75 27.95 -9.68
N GLU A 1092 74.21 28.50 -10.82
CA GLU A 1092 74.36 29.94 -11.07
C GLU A 1092 72.98 30.63 -11.02
N PRO A 1093 72.81 31.70 -10.24
CA PRO A 1093 71.57 32.49 -10.21
C PRO A 1093 71.49 33.38 -11.44
N ILE A 1094 70.31 33.42 -12.06
CA ILE A 1094 70.07 34.21 -13.25
C ILE A 1094 68.73 34.94 -13.15
N SER A 1095 68.64 36.09 -13.80
CA SER A 1095 67.41 36.85 -13.99
C SER A 1095 67.04 36.86 -15.47
N LEU A 1096 65.80 36.55 -15.78
CA LEU A 1096 65.29 36.38 -17.14
C LEU A 1096 64.25 37.45 -17.43
N SER A 1097 64.52 38.31 -18.39
CA SER A 1097 63.56 39.31 -18.86
C SER A 1097 62.77 38.72 -20.03
N VAL A 1098 61.49 38.44 -19.79
CA VAL A 1098 60.54 37.93 -20.77
C VAL A 1098 59.70 39.09 -21.26
N LYS A 1099 59.71 39.37 -22.56
CA LYS A 1099 58.93 40.44 -23.18
C LYS A 1099 57.74 39.83 -23.92
N ALA A 1100 56.53 40.26 -23.59
CA ALA A 1100 55.32 39.92 -24.34
C ALA A 1100 55.04 40.97 -25.43
N ASP A 1101 55.05 42.27 -25.07
CA ASP A 1101 54.82 43.43 -25.97
C ASP A 1101 55.69 44.66 -25.56
N GLU A 1102 55.62 45.79 -26.28
CA GLU A 1102 56.42 47.00 -26.00
C GLU A 1102 56.25 47.58 -24.58
N GLU A 1103 55.12 47.34 -23.91
CA GLU A 1103 54.82 47.85 -22.56
C GLU A 1103 54.80 46.79 -21.43
N ASP A 1104 54.90 45.48 -21.72
CA ASP A 1104 54.82 44.41 -20.70
C ASP A 1104 56.08 43.51 -20.72
N THR A 1105 57.05 43.83 -19.86
CA THR A 1105 58.29 43.06 -19.63
C THR A 1105 58.32 42.56 -18.18
N ARG A 1106 58.47 41.25 -17.99
CA ARG A 1106 58.55 40.60 -16.67
C ARG A 1106 59.94 40.03 -16.41
N HIS A 1107 60.43 40.20 -15.18
CA HIS A 1107 61.74 39.68 -14.74
C HIS A 1107 61.54 38.46 -13.84
N LEU A 1108 61.96 37.28 -14.32
CA LEU A 1108 61.84 36.01 -13.61
C LEU A 1108 63.20 35.58 -13.06
N LYS A 1109 63.27 35.27 -11.77
CA LYS A 1109 64.51 34.78 -11.13
C LYS A 1109 64.56 33.25 -11.14
N GLY A 1110 65.69 32.70 -11.53
CA GLY A 1110 65.93 31.25 -11.53
C GLY A 1110 67.37 30.87 -11.29
N ARG A 1111 67.63 29.57 -11.21
CA ARG A 1111 68.97 28.99 -11.18
C ARG A 1111 69.17 28.00 -12.30
N VAL A 1112 70.38 27.96 -12.82
CA VAL A 1112 70.81 26.95 -13.78
C VAL A 1112 70.83 25.58 -13.09
N VAL A 1113 70.11 24.61 -13.64
CA VAL A 1113 70.06 23.22 -13.18
C VAL A 1113 71.09 22.37 -13.91
N TRP A 1114 71.29 22.63 -15.20
CA TRP A 1114 72.31 21.99 -16.03
C TRP A 1114 72.60 22.84 -17.28
N SER A 1115 73.80 22.67 -17.85
CA SER A 1115 74.23 23.32 -19.08
C SER A 1115 74.96 22.29 -19.96
N ARG A 1116 74.67 22.26 -21.27
CA ARG A 1116 75.31 21.34 -22.21
C ARG A 1116 75.55 22.01 -23.56
N VAL A 1117 76.68 21.72 -24.19
CA VAL A 1117 76.97 22.17 -25.56
C VAL A 1117 75.99 21.50 -26.53
N ASP A 1118 75.29 22.28 -27.35
CA ASP A 1118 74.42 21.76 -28.39
C ASP A 1118 75.27 21.31 -29.59
N ALA A 1119 75.25 20.02 -29.91
CA ALA A 1119 76.03 19.43 -31.00
C ALA A 1119 75.30 19.46 -32.36
N SER A 1120 74.09 20.01 -32.42
CA SER A 1120 73.22 19.94 -33.60
C SER A 1120 73.42 21.05 -34.64
N ASN A 1121 74.21 22.08 -34.35
CA ASN A 1121 74.56 23.16 -35.28
C ASN A 1121 76.05 23.12 -35.63
N GLY A 1122 76.39 23.01 -36.91
CA GLY A 1122 77.77 22.95 -37.44
C GLY A 1122 78.63 24.21 -37.23
N HIS A 1123 78.18 25.16 -36.42
CA HIS A 1123 78.94 26.31 -35.95
C HIS A 1123 78.93 26.27 -34.42
N GLY A 1124 80.02 25.75 -33.84
CA GLY A 1124 80.18 25.61 -32.40
C GLY A 1124 80.06 26.96 -31.70
N GLY A 1125 79.05 27.08 -30.84
CA GLY A 1125 78.85 28.31 -30.08
C GLY A 1125 77.57 28.41 -29.27
N SER A 1126 76.63 27.44 -29.31
CA SER A 1126 75.41 27.52 -28.50
C SER A 1126 75.33 26.46 -27.40
N HIS A 1127 74.92 26.90 -26.22
CA HIS A 1127 74.76 26.14 -25.00
C HIS A 1127 73.27 26.02 -24.69
N LEU A 1128 72.82 24.79 -24.50
CA LEU A 1128 71.51 24.48 -23.94
C LEU A 1128 71.60 24.55 -22.41
N VAL A 1129 70.91 25.52 -21.83
CA VAL A 1129 70.91 25.77 -20.39
C VAL A 1129 69.51 25.55 -19.83
N GLY A 1130 69.37 24.58 -18.94
CA GLY A 1130 68.13 24.33 -18.22
C GLY A 1130 68.08 25.15 -16.93
N VAL A 1131 67.05 25.98 -16.76
CA VAL A 1131 66.89 26.89 -15.63
C VAL A 1131 65.61 26.55 -14.89
N ARG A 1132 65.66 26.52 -13.55
CA ARG A 1132 64.49 26.38 -12.68
C ARG A 1132 64.23 27.71 -11.98
N PHE A 1133 62.97 28.15 -11.98
CA PHE A 1133 62.59 29.38 -11.29
C PHE A 1133 62.54 29.17 -9.76
N GLU A 1134 62.95 30.17 -8.98
CA GLU A 1134 63.03 30.04 -7.52
C GLU A 1134 61.81 30.59 -6.78
N SER A 1135 61.17 31.63 -7.34
CA SER A 1135 59.98 32.26 -6.76
C SER A 1135 59.16 32.90 -7.87
N ILE A 1136 58.07 32.25 -8.26
CA ILE A 1136 57.12 32.77 -9.25
C ILE A 1136 55.85 33.18 -8.51
N THR A 1137 55.43 34.42 -8.68
CA THR A 1137 54.14 34.91 -8.15
C THR A 1137 52.97 34.39 -9.00
N GLU A 1138 51.75 34.36 -8.45
CA GLU A 1138 50.59 33.95 -9.26
C GLU A 1138 50.38 34.88 -10.48
N GLU A 1139 50.74 36.16 -10.39
CA GLU A 1139 50.76 37.07 -11.54
C GLU A 1139 51.77 36.66 -12.62
N ASP A 1140 52.95 36.19 -12.21
CA ASP A 1140 53.97 35.71 -13.15
C ASP A 1140 53.53 34.39 -13.80
N LYS A 1141 52.81 33.52 -13.08
CA LYS A 1141 52.19 32.31 -13.67
C LYS A 1141 51.09 32.68 -14.65
N GLU A 1142 50.25 33.65 -14.32
CA GLU A 1142 49.19 34.16 -15.20
C GLU A 1142 49.79 34.79 -16.47
N PHE A 1143 50.86 35.58 -16.34
CA PHE A 1143 51.64 36.12 -17.46
C PHE A 1143 52.20 35.00 -18.34
N MET A 1144 52.79 33.97 -17.74
CA MET A 1144 53.34 32.83 -18.47
C MET A 1144 52.25 32.00 -19.15
N ARG A 1145 51.08 31.84 -18.53
CA ARG A 1145 49.93 31.17 -19.17
C ARG A 1145 49.43 31.96 -20.38
N ARG A 1146 49.26 33.28 -20.27
CA ARG A 1146 48.91 34.15 -21.41
C ARG A 1146 49.93 34.05 -22.54
N LEU A 1147 51.23 34.11 -22.21
CA LEU A 1147 52.33 33.98 -23.18
C LEU A 1147 52.33 32.60 -23.88
N LEU A 1148 51.85 31.55 -23.23
CA LEU A 1148 51.73 30.19 -23.78
C LEU A 1148 50.40 29.92 -24.52
N GLU A 1149 49.42 30.82 -24.39
CA GLU A 1149 48.09 30.78 -25.02
C GLU A 1149 48.02 31.64 -26.30
N GLU A 1150 48.85 32.68 -26.43
CA GLU A 1150 48.81 33.62 -27.56
C GLU A 1150 49.55 33.19 -28.85
N GLU A 1151 50.27 32.05 -28.87
CA GLU A 1151 50.82 31.50 -30.12
C GLU A 1151 50.15 30.15 -30.52
N PRO A 1152 49.79 29.99 -31.80
CA PRO A 1152 49.07 28.81 -32.32
C PRO A 1152 49.88 27.51 -32.27
#